data_AF-A0A8I2YG72-F1
#
_entry.id   AF-A0A8I2YG72-F1
#
_cell.length_a   1.000
_cell.length_b   1.000
_cell.length_c   1.000
_cell.angle_alpha   90.00
_cell.angle_beta   90.00
_cell.angle_gamma   90.00
#
_symmetry.space_group_name_H-M   'P 1'
#
loop_
_entity.id
_entity.type
_entity.pdbx_description
1 polymer ?
#
loop_
_entity_poly.entity_id
_entity_poly.type
_entity_poly.pdbx_seq_one_letter_code
_entity_poly.pdbx_strand_id
1 'polypeptide(L)'
;MPGSLNNFGSALIARFERLGVLSDLEQAILIFKGVNDLTPHGYLDKPRYLNNLGISFKSRFQRLGELGDLEEAILMFRDAVDLAPHGHPEETMYLVNLSASFSDRFERLGELSDLEEAISMLQEIVNLTPNGHLDKPHRLSRLGRSFITRFQRLGKPSDLEDAISALRAVVDLTPLDHPARARRLSILGNSYFSRFQRQGEVSDLEHAILLFKDAADLAPHGDPTKSGHLHNLGTSLNARFKRLGELSDLEHSISMLRDAVHLTPDDHPNKHIRLNSLGSFYLSHFKQLGELSDLEDAISIFRDAVDLTPHGHPDKPSRLHAFGVSLRTRFTHLGELSDVEDATSRLKDAVDLTPHGHPEMPRHLNSLGNAFYARFKYSGELGDLEKSISALEHAISLIPHCHPDKPAVLNNLGKSLEARFKHSEKLSDLEDAISNHRAAISLTPPGHPDLPRHLYNLASPIVARFDRLSKPSDLEQAISLYSHAASSLTGPISIRFHASQDWITCAQRIHHHSLLHAYSVALSVLPQLAWVGHSLPRRYSELTKGADVVREAAAAALDSGLPEIAVEWLEQGRSIVWGELFQLRSSFEDLSSVHPDHARKLQQLSVALEQASTTREKSSFALVEQAQDATSYANESLQQEADRHRMLAIERDKLLLEIRSLPDFERFLLRQEFSQLRASAYAGPVVILNAAESRCDALIVLENVDHVIHVPLPQFTVKQCVGLQNLMKAFLRHTRIVRSDERDGQSVPWDDISWESFLSPLWKCIVKPVLDALAFSVRHVVSLEFTSNPLICVQDAR
;
A
#
# COMPACT_ATOMS: atom_id res chain seq x y z
N MET A 1 58.38 11.48 42.72
CA MET A 1 57.45 12.62 42.95
C MET A 1 56.38 12.72 41.85
N PRO A 2 56.69 12.60 40.52
CA PRO A 2 55.67 12.70 39.47
C PRO A 2 54.58 11.61 39.53
N GLY A 3 54.95 10.35 39.76
CA GLY A 3 53.97 9.24 39.82
C GLY A 3 52.96 9.35 40.97
N SER A 4 53.36 9.84 42.15
CA SER A 4 52.46 10.06 43.29
C SER A 4 51.47 11.20 43.03
N LEU A 5 51.91 12.26 42.34
CA LEU A 5 51.05 13.36 41.92
C LEU A 5 50.06 12.90 40.83
N ASN A 6 50.50 12.07 39.88
CA ASN A 6 49.61 11.47 38.88
C ASN A 6 48.52 10.60 39.54
N ASN A 7 48.87 9.79 40.53
CA ASN A 7 47.88 8.99 41.26
C ASN A 7 46.89 9.87 42.03
N PHE A 8 47.36 10.98 42.60
CA PHE A 8 46.49 11.94 43.27
C PHE A 8 45.52 12.63 42.28
N GLY A 9 46.01 13.05 41.11
CA GLY A 9 45.16 13.54 40.02
C GLY A 9 44.13 12.51 39.57
N SER A 10 44.53 11.23 39.45
CA SER A 10 43.62 10.14 39.07
C SER A 10 42.52 9.90 40.12
N ALA A 11 42.86 10.02 41.41
CA ALA A 11 41.88 9.93 42.49
C ALA A 11 40.87 11.10 42.47
N LEU A 12 41.30 12.29 42.07
CA LEU A 12 40.41 13.45 41.87
C LEU A 12 39.47 13.25 40.68
N ILE A 13 39.95 12.67 39.57
CA ILE A 13 39.08 12.28 38.43
C ILE A 13 38.04 11.25 38.87
N ALA A 14 38.44 10.19 39.58
CA ALA A 14 37.49 9.20 40.09
C ALA A 14 36.45 9.81 41.05
N ARG A 15 36.87 10.81 41.86
CA ARG A 15 35.95 11.56 42.73
C ARG A 15 34.99 12.44 41.91
N PHE A 16 35.48 13.09 40.87
CA PHE A 16 34.67 13.85 39.92
C PHE A 16 33.64 12.95 39.22
N GLU A 17 34.05 11.80 38.68
CA GLU A 17 33.14 10.85 38.01
C GLU A 17 32.02 10.37 38.94
N ARG A 18 32.30 10.22 40.24
CA ARG A 18 31.33 9.79 41.24
C ARG A 18 30.41 10.91 41.75
N LEU A 19 30.94 12.12 41.94
CA LEU A 19 30.25 13.20 42.65
C LEU A 19 29.85 14.39 41.75
N GLY A 20 30.38 14.45 40.53
CA GLY A 20 30.13 15.53 39.56
C GLY A 20 30.73 16.89 39.92
N VAL A 21 31.66 16.95 40.88
CA VAL A 21 32.22 18.21 41.40
C VAL A 21 33.29 18.76 40.46
N LEU A 22 32.97 19.82 39.71
CA LEU A 22 33.84 20.39 38.68
C LEU A 22 35.22 20.83 39.21
N SER A 23 35.30 21.32 40.46
CA SER A 23 36.58 21.73 41.06
C SER A 23 37.58 20.58 41.17
N ASP A 24 37.11 19.34 41.29
CA ASP A 24 37.97 18.15 41.36
C ASP A 24 38.63 17.89 40.01
N LEU A 25 37.88 18.09 38.92
CA LEU A 25 38.37 17.99 37.56
C LEU A 25 39.38 19.09 37.24
N GLU A 26 39.09 20.34 37.63
CA GLU A 26 40.02 21.46 37.44
C GLU A 26 41.32 21.26 38.23
N GLN A 27 41.22 20.78 39.46
CA GLN A 27 42.38 20.48 40.30
C GLN A 27 43.18 19.29 39.73
N ALA A 28 42.51 18.26 39.21
CA ALA A 28 43.18 17.15 38.52
C ALA A 28 43.96 17.62 37.29
N ILE A 29 43.37 18.48 36.45
CA ILE A 29 44.05 19.07 35.28
C ILE A 29 45.29 19.86 35.71
N LEU A 30 45.19 20.69 36.76
CA LEU A 30 46.34 21.43 37.30
C LEU A 30 47.48 20.50 37.75
N ILE A 31 47.13 19.42 38.45
CA ILE A 31 48.11 18.43 38.92
C ILE A 31 48.75 17.69 37.75
N PHE A 32 47.95 17.24 36.77
CA PHE A 32 48.45 16.55 35.59
C PHE A 32 49.33 17.45 34.71
N LYS A 33 49.00 18.75 34.57
CA LYS A 33 49.87 19.74 33.92
C LYS A 33 51.22 19.85 34.64
N GLY A 34 51.20 20.01 35.97
CA GLY A 34 52.44 20.06 36.75
C GLY A 34 53.27 18.78 36.66
N VAL A 35 52.64 17.61 36.64
CA VAL A 35 53.31 16.31 36.40
C VAL A 35 53.92 16.26 35.01
N ASN A 36 53.19 16.74 34.00
CA ASN A 36 53.67 16.79 32.62
C ASN A 36 54.91 17.69 32.49
N ASP A 37 54.87 18.90 33.05
CA ASP A 37 55.97 19.87 32.96
C ASP A 37 57.24 19.39 33.67
N LEU A 38 57.09 18.62 34.76
CA LEU A 38 58.21 18.05 35.54
C LEU A 38 58.80 16.77 34.91
N THR A 39 58.17 16.20 33.89
CA THR A 39 58.58 14.90 33.31
C THR A 39 59.20 15.10 31.92
N PRO A 40 60.50 14.80 31.71
CA PRO A 40 61.17 14.91 30.40
C PRO A 40 60.60 13.94 29.35
N HIS A 41 60.75 14.28 28.06
CA HIS A 41 60.21 13.50 26.93
C HIS A 41 60.73 12.05 26.82
N GLY A 42 61.92 11.74 27.34
CA GLY A 42 62.48 10.38 27.32
C GLY A 42 62.07 9.49 28.50
N TYR A 43 61.16 9.96 29.37
CA TYR A 43 60.72 9.20 30.54
C TYR A 43 59.64 8.18 30.16
N LEU A 44 59.81 6.92 30.59
CA LEU A 44 58.95 5.80 30.18
C LEU A 44 57.45 6.03 30.44
N ASP A 45 57.10 6.69 31.54
CA ASP A 45 55.69 6.96 31.90
C ASP A 45 55.12 8.26 31.30
N LYS A 46 55.91 9.03 30.54
CA LYS A 46 55.46 10.29 29.95
C LYS A 46 54.21 10.13 29.07
N PRO A 47 54.09 9.11 28.19
CA PRO A 47 52.86 8.85 27.43
C PRO A 47 51.64 8.66 28.33
N ARG A 48 51.79 7.93 29.43
CA ARG A 48 50.72 7.66 30.40
C ARG A 48 50.23 8.94 31.09
N TYR A 49 51.15 9.84 31.45
CA TYR A 49 50.78 11.12 32.05
C TYR A 49 50.08 12.06 31.06
N LEU A 50 50.55 12.11 29.82
CA LEU A 50 49.90 12.85 28.74
C LEU A 50 48.49 12.31 28.47
N ASN A 51 48.32 11.00 28.43
CA ASN A 51 47.00 10.38 28.27
C ASN A 51 46.03 10.75 29.42
N ASN A 52 46.48 10.73 30.68
CA ASN A 52 45.62 11.11 31.81
C ASN A 52 45.23 12.59 31.76
N LEU A 53 46.16 13.46 31.35
CA LEU A 53 45.88 14.88 31.13
C LEU A 53 44.86 15.06 29.98
N GLY A 54 45.03 14.35 28.86
CA GLY A 54 44.09 14.34 27.74
C GLY A 54 42.68 13.86 28.13
N ILE A 55 42.56 12.80 28.92
CA ILE A 55 41.26 12.31 29.43
C ILE A 55 40.58 13.39 30.29
N SER A 56 41.36 14.13 31.07
CA SER A 56 40.84 15.15 31.97
C SER A 56 40.31 16.36 31.19
N PHE A 57 41.04 16.82 30.17
CA PHE A 57 40.56 17.82 29.23
C PHE A 57 39.32 17.37 28.47
N LYS A 58 39.30 16.14 27.96
CA LYS A 58 38.13 15.57 27.29
C LYS A 58 36.90 15.52 28.21
N SER A 59 37.09 15.13 29.47
CA SER A 59 36.01 15.10 30.46
C SER A 59 35.47 16.52 30.74
N ARG A 60 36.34 17.53 30.72
CA ARG A 60 35.95 18.94 30.89
C ARG A 60 35.19 19.45 29.67
N PHE A 61 35.64 19.11 28.46
CA PHE A 61 34.92 19.35 27.22
C PHE A 61 33.52 18.73 27.26
N GLN A 62 33.39 17.47 27.67
CA GLN A 62 32.07 16.80 27.76
C GLN A 62 31.13 17.50 28.74
N ARG A 63 31.67 18.18 29.76
CA ARG A 63 30.87 18.88 30.78
C ARG A 63 30.52 20.31 30.40
N LEU A 64 31.44 21.05 29.79
CA LEU A 64 31.33 22.49 29.51
C LEU A 64 31.05 22.80 28.03
N GLY A 65 31.43 21.91 27.12
CA GLY A 65 31.27 22.08 25.67
C GLY A 65 32.31 22.98 25.01
N GLU A 66 33.36 23.38 25.73
CA GLU A 66 34.41 24.30 25.26
C GLU A 66 35.36 23.62 24.28
N LEU A 67 35.38 24.06 23.02
CA LEU A 67 36.19 23.44 21.96
C LEU A 67 37.70 23.44 22.26
N GLY A 68 38.21 24.46 22.96
CA GLY A 68 39.63 24.52 23.33
C GLY A 68 40.07 23.34 24.21
N ASP A 69 39.17 22.80 25.05
CA ASP A 69 39.47 21.62 25.85
C ASP A 69 39.62 20.36 24.99
N LEU A 70 38.82 20.26 23.91
CA LEU A 70 38.92 19.15 22.98
C LEU A 70 40.21 19.22 22.15
N GLU A 71 40.62 20.42 21.74
CA GLU A 71 41.89 20.65 21.04
C GLU A 71 43.09 20.29 21.92
N GLU A 72 43.09 20.73 23.19
CA GLU A 72 44.11 20.35 24.16
C GLU A 72 44.12 18.84 24.41
N ALA A 73 42.96 18.20 24.51
CA ALA A 73 42.89 16.74 24.64
C ALA A 73 43.51 16.01 23.44
N ILE A 74 43.21 16.46 22.21
CA ILE A 74 43.78 15.89 20.98
C ILE A 74 45.30 16.05 20.95
N LEU A 75 45.82 17.22 21.33
CA LEU A 75 47.27 17.46 21.41
C LEU A 75 47.94 16.50 22.41
N MET A 76 47.39 16.38 23.62
CA MET A 76 47.96 15.48 24.64
C MET A 76 47.91 14.01 24.23
N PHE A 77 46.83 13.57 23.58
CA PHE A 77 46.72 12.20 23.08
C PHE A 77 47.67 11.94 21.91
N ARG A 78 47.86 12.91 21.02
CA ARG A 78 48.81 12.81 19.90
C ARG A 78 50.25 12.69 20.41
N ASP A 79 50.64 13.55 21.34
CA ASP A 79 51.96 13.49 21.98
C ASP A 79 52.18 12.17 22.73
N ALA A 80 51.12 11.61 23.35
CA ALA A 80 51.18 10.30 24.00
C ALA A 80 51.41 9.16 22.99
N VAL A 81 50.77 9.20 21.82
CA VAL A 81 50.97 8.23 20.74
C VAL A 81 52.38 8.35 20.16
N ASP A 82 52.82 9.57 19.85
CA ASP A 82 54.14 9.82 19.23
C ASP A 82 55.32 9.42 20.15
N LEU A 83 55.14 9.48 21.47
CA LEU A 83 56.14 9.08 22.46
C LEU A 83 56.05 7.61 22.89
N ALA A 84 54.97 6.91 22.56
CA ALA A 84 54.81 5.50 22.89
C ALA A 84 55.66 4.63 21.95
N PRO A 85 56.42 3.64 22.46
CA PRO A 85 57.12 2.69 21.60
C PRO A 85 56.11 1.87 20.78
N HIS A 86 56.35 1.74 19.46
CA HIS A 86 55.51 0.90 18.60
C HIS A 86 55.42 -0.55 19.09
N GLY A 87 54.21 -1.07 19.20
CA GLY A 87 53.89 -2.38 19.73
C GLY A 87 53.74 -2.43 21.26
N HIS A 88 53.82 -1.30 21.97
CA HIS A 88 53.60 -1.27 23.42
C HIS A 88 52.11 -1.55 23.75
N PRO A 89 51.80 -2.38 24.77
CA PRO A 89 50.40 -2.73 25.09
C PRO A 89 49.47 -1.54 25.34
N GLU A 90 50.01 -0.41 25.81
CA GLU A 90 49.25 0.81 26.08
C GLU A 90 49.10 1.73 24.86
N GLU A 91 49.87 1.54 23.78
CA GLU A 91 49.78 2.33 22.54
C GLU A 91 48.37 2.26 21.95
N THR A 92 47.78 1.07 21.95
CA THR A 92 46.40 0.87 21.48
C THR A 92 45.38 1.65 22.31
N MET A 93 45.62 1.85 23.61
CA MET A 93 44.75 2.66 24.47
C MET A 93 44.84 4.15 24.10
N TYR A 94 46.05 4.66 23.82
CA TYR A 94 46.28 6.03 23.41
C TYR A 94 45.61 6.33 22.06
N LEU A 95 45.76 5.42 21.08
CA LEU A 95 45.08 5.51 19.79
C LEU A 95 43.55 5.51 19.93
N VAL A 96 42.98 4.70 20.84
CA VAL A 96 41.52 4.65 21.07
C VAL A 96 40.99 5.98 21.62
N ASN A 97 41.76 6.64 22.49
CA ASN A 97 41.40 7.93 23.05
C ASN A 97 41.55 9.06 22.03
N LEU A 98 42.62 9.02 21.22
CA LEU A 98 42.85 9.97 20.13
C LEU A 98 41.75 9.87 19.07
N SER A 99 41.44 8.66 18.58
CA SER A 99 40.40 8.43 17.58
C SER A 99 39.01 8.87 18.06
N ALA A 100 38.74 8.68 19.37
CA ALA A 100 37.50 9.15 20.00
C ALA A 100 37.40 10.67 20.00
N SER A 101 38.49 11.38 20.33
CA SER A 101 38.51 12.85 20.38
C SER A 101 38.40 13.49 19.00
N PHE A 102 39.00 12.88 17.97
CA PHE A 102 38.76 13.29 16.58
C PHE A 102 37.30 13.06 16.15
N SER A 103 36.68 11.95 16.57
CA SER A 103 35.25 11.72 16.31
C SER A 103 34.38 12.79 16.99
N ASP A 104 34.68 13.14 18.24
CA ASP A 104 33.97 14.20 18.97
C ASP A 104 34.15 15.57 18.28
N ARG A 105 35.35 15.86 17.74
CA ARG A 105 35.62 17.12 17.04
C ARG A 105 34.90 17.18 15.69
N PHE A 106 34.87 16.06 14.96
CA PHE A 106 34.05 15.90 13.77
C PHE A 106 32.56 16.15 14.06
N GLU A 107 32.02 15.61 15.15
CA GLU A 107 30.60 15.82 15.51
C GLU A 107 30.28 17.31 15.78
N ARG A 108 31.25 18.10 16.25
CA ARG A 108 31.07 19.53 16.54
C ARG A 108 31.32 20.43 15.34
N LEU A 109 32.37 20.19 14.57
CA LEU A 109 32.82 21.08 13.49
C LEU A 109 32.42 20.58 12.10
N GLY A 110 32.20 19.26 11.96
CA GLY A 110 31.86 18.64 10.69
C GLY A 110 33.02 18.45 9.71
N GLU A 111 34.26 18.69 10.16
CA GLU A 111 35.51 18.63 9.38
C GLU A 111 35.85 17.20 8.96
N LEU A 112 35.82 16.91 7.67
CA LEU A 112 35.98 15.55 7.15
C LEU A 112 37.34 14.92 7.45
N SER A 113 38.40 15.72 7.56
CA SER A 113 39.74 15.25 7.93
C SER A 113 39.75 14.56 9.30
N ASP A 114 39.00 15.07 10.27
CA ASP A 114 38.92 14.47 11.60
C ASP A 114 38.29 13.08 11.58
N LEU A 115 37.28 12.89 10.72
CA LEU A 115 36.65 11.59 10.54
C LEU A 115 37.59 10.60 9.83
N GLU A 116 38.37 11.07 8.85
CA GLU A 116 39.35 10.24 8.14
C GLU A 116 40.50 9.80 9.07
N GLU A 117 41.02 10.71 9.90
CA GLU A 117 42.02 10.40 10.93
C GLU A 117 41.48 9.38 11.94
N ALA A 118 40.24 9.59 12.44
CA ALA A 118 39.59 8.65 13.35
C ALA A 118 39.43 7.25 12.74
N ILE A 119 39.07 7.15 11.46
CA ILE A 119 38.94 5.87 10.74
C ILE A 119 40.31 5.19 10.61
N SER A 120 41.34 5.93 10.19
CA SER A 120 42.70 5.41 10.03
C SER A 120 43.21 4.76 11.32
N MET A 121 43.09 5.46 12.44
CA MET A 121 43.46 4.94 13.76
C MET A 121 42.62 3.74 14.17
N LEU A 122 41.30 3.76 13.95
CA LEU A 122 40.43 2.63 14.28
C LEU A 122 40.77 1.38 13.46
N GLN A 123 41.18 1.52 12.20
CA GLN A 123 41.67 0.41 11.37
C GLN A 123 42.96 -0.18 11.94
N GLU A 124 43.92 0.67 12.32
CA GLU A 124 45.17 0.24 12.95
C GLU A 124 44.89 -0.51 14.27
N ILE A 125 44.06 0.06 15.15
CA ILE A 125 43.62 -0.56 16.40
C ILE A 125 43.02 -1.95 16.14
N VAL A 126 42.11 -2.07 15.16
CA VAL A 126 41.45 -3.35 14.84
C VAL A 126 42.44 -4.40 14.32
N ASN A 127 43.43 -3.99 13.52
CA ASN A 127 44.47 -4.88 13.00
C ASN A 127 45.41 -5.37 14.09
N LEU A 128 45.75 -4.53 15.07
CA LEU A 128 46.58 -4.89 16.22
C LEU A 128 45.83 -5.76 17.25
N THR A 129 44.50 -5.79 17.20
CA THR A 129 43.68 -6.54 18.16
C THR A 129 43.45 -7.99 17.70
N PRO A 130 43.87 -9.02 18.46
CA PRO A 130 43.59 -10.43 18.12
C PRO A 130 42.09 -10.75 18.12
N ASN A 131 41.65 -11.70 17.29
CA ASN A 131 40.23 -12.08 17.15
C ASN A 131 39.56 -12.56 18.45
N GLY A 132 40.33 -13.17 19.36
CA GLY A 132 39.82 -13.62 20.67
C GLY A 132 39.80 -12.55 21.76
N HIS A 133 40.21 -11.31 21.46
CA HIS A 133 40.25 -10.23 22.45
C HIS A 133 38.84 -9.69 22.72
N LEU A 134 38.48 -9.56 24.01
CA LEU A 134 37.14 -9.14 24.46
C LEU A 134 36.68 -7.81 23.85
N ASP A 135 37.60 -6.86 23.65
CA ASP A 135 37.28 -5.54 23.09
C ASP A 135 37.19 -5.48 21.57
N LYS A 136 37.58 -6.54 20.83
CA LYS A 136 37.59 -6.49 19.36
C LYS A 136 36.22 -6.18 18.76
N PRO A 137 35.10 -6.79 19.22
CA PRO A 137 33.77 -6.44 18.73
C PRO A 137 33.40 -4.98 19.01
N HIS A 138 33.86 -4.39 20.12
CA HIS A 138 33.60 -2.98 20.40
C HIS A 138 34.38 -2.07 19.42
N ARG A 139 35.66 -2.37 19.18
CA ARG A 139 36.52 -1.63 18.23
C ARG A 139 35.99 -1.71 16.80
N LEU A 140 35.62 -2.90 16.33
CA LEU A 140 34.99 -3.10 15.02
C LEU A 140 33.64 -2.38 14.90
N SER A 141 32.85 -2.33 15.98
CA SER A 141 31.58 -1.60 15.97
C SER A 141 31.77 -0.09 15.86
N ARG A 142 32.82 0.48 16.49
CA ARG A 142 33.19 1.89 16.33
C ARG A 142 33.65 2.17 14.90
N LEU A 143 34.52 1.32 14.36
CA LEU A 143 34.99 1.42 12.98
C LEU A 143 33.82 1.39 11.97
N GLY A 144 32.91 0.42 12.11
CA GLY A 144 31.72 0.30 11.25
C GLY A 144 30.82 1.54 11.32
N ARG A 145 30.64 2.14 12.52
CA ARG A 145 29.90 3.40 12.66
C ARG A 145 30.58 4.57 11.96
N SER A 146 31.90 4.72 12.10
CA SER A 146 32.64 5.79 11.44
C SER A 146 32.56 5.69 9.91
N PHE A 147 32.60 4.48 9.36
CA PHE A 147 32.34 4.26 7.93
C PHE A 147 30.92 4.66 7.51
N ILE A 148 29.88 4.32 8.30
CA ILE A 148 28.50 4.78 8.03
C ILE A 148 28.41 6.30 8.04
N THR A 149 29.05 6.96 9.01
CA THR A 149 29.09 8.42 9.09
C THR A 149 29.80 9.03 7.88
N ARG A 150 30.93 8.46 7.44
CA ARG A 150 31.64 8.93 6.24
C ARG A 150 30.81 8.72 4.98
N PHE A 151 30.14 7.57 4.88
CA PHE A 151 29.18 7.28 3.83
C PHE A 151 28.04 8.31 3.79
N GLN A 152 27.46 8.68 4.92
CA GLN A 152 26.39 9.68 4.98
C GLN A 152 26.83 11.06 4.48
N ARG A 153 28.12 11.41 4.64
CA ARG A 153 28.68 12.69 4.18
C ARG A 153 29.14 12.67 2.73
N LEU A 154 29.78 11.60 2.30
CA LEU A 154 30.46 11.51 0.99
C LEU A 154 29.71 10.68 -0.05
N GLY A 155 28.80 9.80 0.38
CA GLY A 155 28.07 8.88 -0.49
C GLY A 155 28.92 7.78 -1.14
N LYS A 156 30.15 7.55 -0.67
CA LYS A 156 31.08 6.55 -1.25
C LYS A 156 30.60 5.11 -0.95
N PRO A 157 30.26 4.29 -1.97
CA PRO A 157 29.75 2.93 -1.74
C PRO A 157 30.71 2.00 -1.00
N SER A 158 32.01 2.17 -1.19
CA SER A 158 33.05 1.38 -0.49
C SER A 158 32.95 1.49 1.03
N ASP A 159 32.54 2.66 1.55
CA ASP A 159 32.39 2.87 2.99
C ASP A 159 31.25 2.01 3.57
N LEU A 160 30.18 1.79 2.79
CA LEU A 160 29.09 0.90 3.18
C LEU A 160 29.54 -0.56 3.18
N GLU A 161 30.36 -0.97 2.23
CA GLU A 161 30.93 -2.32 2.17
C GLU A 161 31.87 -2.57 3.36
N ASP A 162 32.76 -1.63 3.67
CA ASP A 162 33.65 -1.68 4.81
C ASP A 162 32.88 -1.70 6.14
N ALA A 163 31.81 -0.89 6.24
CA ALA A 163 30.92 -0.90 7.41
C ALA A 163 30.23 -2.26 7.59
N ILE A 164 29.66 -2.82 6.53
CA ILE A 164 29.00 -4.14 6.55
C ILE A 164 30.00 -5.23 6.93
N SER A 165 31.21 -5.20 6.39
CA SER A 165 32.28 -6.15 6.71
C SER A 165 32.65 -6.09 8.20
N ALA A 166 32.90 -4.89 8.72
CA ALA A 166 33.22 -4.68 10.13
C ALA A 166 32.07 -5.13 11.05
N LEU A 167 30.82 -4.79 10.73
CA LEU A 167 29.64 -5.13 11.53
C LEU A 167 29.26 -6.62 11.45
N ARG A 168 29.49 -7.28 10.32
CA ARG A 168 29.40 -8.76 10.22
C ARG A 168 30.37 -9.43 11.19
N ALA A 169 31.64 -9.02 11.16
CA ALA A 169 32.64 -9.54 12.09
C ALA A 169 32.26 -9.28 13.56
N VAL A 170 31.60 -8.15 13.87
CA VAL A 170 31.05 -7.91 15.21
C VAL A 170 30.00 -8.95 15.57
N VAL A 171 29.03 -9.22 14.70
CA VAL A 171 27.95 -10.19 14.95
C VAL A 171 28.50 -11.62 15.09
N ASP A 172 29.49 -11.99 14.27
CA ASP A 172 30.12 -13.32 14.29
C ASP A 172 30.91 -13.56 15.59
N LEU A 173 31.60 -12.51 16.09
CA LEU A 173 32.33 -12.56 17.36
C LEU A 173 31.43 -12.39 18.59
N THR A 174 30.13 -12.12 18.42
CA THR A 174 29.19 -11.96 19.53
C THR A 174 28.55 -13.31 19.86
N PRO A 175 28.67 -13.82 21.10
CA PRO A 175 27.93 -15.03 21.51
C PRO A 175 26.41 -14.90 21.30
N LEU A 176 25.73 -16.02 21.03
CA LEU A 176 24.29 -16.05 20.75
C LEU A 176 23.43 -15.51 21.91
N ASP A 177 23.86 -15.73 23.14
CA ASP A 177 23.21 -15.34 24.39
C ASP A 177 23.60 -13.93 24.87
N HIS A 178 24.47 -13.23 24.15
CA HIS A 178 24.97 -11.93 24.57
C HIS A 178 23.87 -10.84 24.49
N PRO A 179 23.60 -10.06 25.56
CA PRO A 179 22.50 -9.08 25.58
C PRO A 179 22.54 -8.04 24.45
N ALA A 180 23.74 -7.62 24.04
CA ALA A 180 23.90 -6.65 22.94
C ALA A 180 23.73 -7.24 21.52
N ARG A 181 23.45 -8.54 21.37
CA ARG A 181 23.36 -9.20 20.06
C ARG A 181 22.21 -8.64 19.22
N ALA A 182 21.02 -8.48 19.79
CA ALA A 182 19.87 -7.89 19.11
C ALA A 182 20.19 -6.50 18.53
N ARG A 183 20.79 -5.63 19.35
CA ARG A 183 21.23 -4.30 18.92
C ARG A 183 22.27 -4.36 17.79
N ARG A 184 23.25 -5.28 17.87
CA ARG A 184 24.30 -5.45 16.85
C ARG A 184 23.72 -5.93 15.51
N LEU A 185 22.78 -6.88 15.54
CA LEU A 185 22.03 -7.34 14.37
C LEU A 185 21.23 -6.20 13.74
N SER A 186 20.54 -5.39 14.55
CA SER A 186 19.79 -4.23 14.04
C SER A 186 20.70 -3.18 13.41
N ILE A 187 21.91 -2.94 13.93
CA ILE A 187 22.86 -2.01 13.31
C ILE A 187 23.33 -2.54 11.95
N LEU A 188 23.65 -3.83 11.88
CA LEU A 188 24.02 -4.47 10.61
C LEU A 188 22.86 -4.44 9.59
N GLY A 189 21.63 -4.70 10.04
CA GLY A 189 20.43 -4.59 9.21
C GLY A 189 20.23 -3.20 8.63
N ASN A 190 20.47 -2.14 9.43
CA ASN A 190 20.41 -0.76 8.94
C ASN A 190 21.45 -0.49 7.85
N SER A 191 22.64 -1.08 7.93
CA SER A 191 23.67 -0.94 6.89
C SER A 191 23.25 -1.58 5.58
N TYR A 192 22.68 -2.80 5.61
CA TYR A 192 22.11 -3.41 4.40
C TYR A 192 20.97 -2.60 3.82
N PHE A 193 20.04 -2.14 4.66
CA PHE A 193 18.91 -1.33 4.21
C PHE A 193 19.39 -0.02 3.56
N SER A 194 20.43 0.61 4.12
CA SER A 194 21.06 1.81 3.55
C SER A 194 21.72 1.52 2.20
N ARG A 195 22.36 0.35 2.04
CA ARG A 195 22.94 -0.08 0.74
C ARG A 195 21.85 -0.35 -0.29
N PHE A 196 20.78 -1.05 0.10
CA PHE A 196 19.59 -1.25 -0.73
C PHE A 196 18.99 0.09 -1.20
N GLN A 197 18.83 1.08 -0.33
CA GLN A 197 18.28 2.39 -0.72
C GLN A 197 19.11 3.10 -1.80
N ARG A 198 20.41 2.78 -1.91
CA ARG A 198 21.33 3.40 -2.87
C ARG A 198 21.53 2.61 -4.15
N GLN A 199 21.73 1.30 -4.02
CA GLN A 199 22.06 0.41 -5.13
C GLN A 199 20.80 -0.29 -5.69
N GLY A 200 19.77 -0.46 -4.87
CA GLY A 200 18.52 -1.11 -5.27
C GLY A 200 18.57 -2.65 -5.29
N GLU A 201 19.65 -3.26 -4.80
CA GLU A 201 19.83 -4.71 -4.76
C GLU A 201 18.85 -5.37 -3.78
N VAL A 202 17.92 -6.19 -4.30
CA VAL A 202 16.86 -6.82 -3.49
C VAL A 202 17.45 -7.78 -2.45
N SER A 203 18.58 -8.43 -2.75
CA SER A 203 19.28 -9.31 -1.81
C SER A 203 19.66 -8.58 -0.52
N ASP A 204 20.10 -7.32 -0.59
CA ASP A 204 20.41 -6.53 0.60
C ASP A 204 19.17 -6.28 1.46
N LEU A 205 18.03 -6.03 0.81
CA LEU A 205 16.77 -5.85 1.51
C LEU A 205 16.33 -7.13 2.23
N GLU A 206 16.50 -8.29 1.59
CA GLU A 206 16.23 -9.59 2.21
C GLU A 206 17.14 -9.86 3.41
N HIS A 207 18.43 -9.56 3.31
CA HIS A 207 19.36 -9.66 4.44
C HIS A 207 18.96 -8.71 5.58
N ALA A 208 18.56 -7.47 5.27
CA ALA A 208 18.09 -6.51 6.27
C ALA A 208 16.84 -7.04 7.01
N ILE A 209 15.85 -7.57 6.26
CA ILE A 209 14.62 -8.15 6.83
C ILE A 209 14.95 -9.30 7.79
N LEU A 210 15.83 -10.23 7.39
CA LEU A 210 16.25 -11.34 8.23
C LEU A 210 16.91 -10.86 9.52
N LEU A 211 17.85 -9.91 9.42
CA LEU A 211 18.56 -9.37 10.57
C LEU A 211 17.65 -8.59 11.53
N PHE A 212 16.69 -7.83 11.02
CA PHE A 212 15.71 -7.13 11.86
C PHE A 212 14.73 -8.09 12.53
N LYS A 213 14.34 -9.18 11.84
CA LYS A 213 13.54 -10.25 12.42
C LYS A 213 14.28 -10.93 13.56
N ASP A 214 15.52 -11.36 13.34
CA ASP A 214 16.35 -11.97 14.38
C ASP A 214 16.56 -11.02 15.57
N ALA A 215 16.76 -9.72 15.31
CA ALA A 215 16.88 -8.72 16.37
C ALA A 215 15.58 -8.56 17.18
N ALA A 216 14.42 -8.57 16.53
CA ALA A 216 13.11 -8.45 17.19
C ALA A 216 12.76 -9.72 18.00
N ASP A 217 13.11 -10.90 17.49
CA ASP A 217 12.89 -12.19 18.14
C ASP A 217 13.78 -12.37 19.38
N LEU A 218 15.04 -11.91 19.30
CA LEU A 218 15.98 -11.93 20.44
C LEU A 218 15.66 -10.90 21.53
N ALA A 219 14.98 -9.81 21.19
CA ALA A 219 14.64 -8.75 22.15
C ALA A 219 13.49 -9.20 23.08
N PRO A 220 13.68 -9.20 24.41
CA PRO A 220 12.61 -9.51 25.37
C PRO A 220 11.40 -8.57 25.23
N HIS A 221 10.21 -9.03 25.61
CA HIS A 221 8.97 -8.25 25.47
C HIS A 221 8.96 -6.90 26.22
N GLY A 222 9.81 -6.73 27.24
CA GLY A 222 9.97 -5.47 27.99
C GLY A 222 11.17 -4.62 27.57
N ASP A 223 11.91 -5.00 26.53
CA ASP A 223 13.07 -4.23 26.05
C ASP A 223 12.61 -2.96 25.33
N PRO A 224 12.99 -1.75 25.79
CA PRO A 224 12.63 -0.50 25.13
C PRO A 224 13.04 -0.43 23.65
N THR A 225 14.08 -1.19 23.27
CA THR A 225 14.63 -1.20 21.90
C THR A 225 13.86 -2.12 20.95
N LYS A 226 13.02 -3.05 21.45
CA LYS A 226 12.20 -3.95 20.62
C LYS A 226 11.29 -3.19 19.66
N SER A 227 10.68 -2.10 20.15
CA SER A 227 9.86 -1.19 19.34
C SER A 227 10.64 -0.58 18.15
N GLY A 228 11.95 -0.38 18.27
CA GLY A 228 12.82 0.08 17.19
C GLY A 228 13.09 -1.02 16.15
N HIS A 229 13.34 -2.25 16.62
CA HIS A 229 13.58 -3.39 15.72
C HIS A 229 12.33 -3.73 14.88
N LEU A 230 11.16 -3.74 15.49
CA LEU A 230 9.88 -3.95 14.79
C LEU A 230 9.58 -2.83 13.78
N HIS A 231 9.87 -1.57 14.13
CA HIS A 231 9.72 -0.45 13.20
C HIS A 231 10.63 -0.61 11.96
N ASN A 232 11.89 -1.02 12.16
CA ASN A 232 12.83 -1.24 11.06
C ASN A 232 12.43 -2.44 10.20
N LEU A 233 11.96 -3.53 10.82
CA LEU A 233 11.42 -4.70 10.12
C LEU A 233 10.22 -4.30 9.25
N GLY A 234 9.24 -3.60 9.83
CA GLY A 234 8.07 -3.12 9.10
C GLY A 234 8.45 -2.20 7.93
N THR A 235 9.39 -1.28 8.15
CA THR A 235 9.87 -0.38 7.08
C THR A 235 10.56 -1.14 5.94
N SER A 236 11.31 -2.20 6.26
CA SER A 236 11.98 -3.03 5.26
C SER A 236 11.00 -3.89 4.48
N LEU A 237 9.99 -4.46 5.14
CA LEU A 237 8.90 -5.19 4.49
C LEU A 237 8.11 -4.28 3.53
N ASN A 238 7.75 -3.06 3.96
CA ASN A 238 7.07 -2.11 3.07
C ASN A 238 7.97 -1.67 1.89
N ALA A 239 9.28 -1.57 2.09
CA ALA A 239 10.20 -1.33 0.99
C ALA A 239 10.22 -2.50 -0.01
N ARG A 240 10.12 -3.74 0.46
CA ARG A 240 10.06 -4.94 -0.39
C ARG A 240 8.74 -5.00 -1.15
N PHE A 241 7.63 -4.70 -0.47
CA PHE A 241 6.33 -4.48 -1.10
C PHE A 241 6.41 -3.47 -2.25
N LYS A 242 7.02 -2.29 -2.03
CA LYS A 242 7.17 -1.27 -3.09
C LYS A 242 8.00 -1.74 -4.29
N ARG A 243 8.89 -2.72 -4.13
CA ARG A 243 9.75 -3.25 -5.20
C ARG A 243 9.12 -4.44 -5.93
N LEU A 244 8.53 -5.37 -5.19
CA LEU A 244 8.04 -6.65 -5.70
C LEU A 244 6.51 -6.69 -5.87
N GLY A 245 5.78 -5.77 -5.25
CA GLY A 245 4.32 -5.71 -5.31
C GLY A 245 3.61 -6.77 -4.44
N GLU A 246 4.33 -7.49 -3.59
CA GLU A 246 3.76 -8.57 -2.77
C GLU A 246 2.90 -8.02 -1.64
N LEU A 247 1.56 -8.10 -1.77
CA LEU A 247 0.62 -7.60 -0.77
C LEU A 247 0.87 -8.17 0.65
N SER A 248 1.36 -9.42 0.74
CA SER A 248 1.71 -10.04 2.03
C SER A 248 2.78 -9.25 2.79
N ASP A 249 3.71 -8.58 2.09
CA ASP A 249 4.72 -7.75 2.74
C ASP A 249 4.11 -6.48 3.33
N LEU A 250 3.11 -5.91 2.66
CA LEU A 250 2.42 -4.73 3.16
C LEU A 250 1.62 -5.06 4.43
N GLU A 251 0.91 -6.19 4.45
CA GLU A 251 0.16 -6.64 5.63
C GLU A 251 1.07 -6.93 6.82
N HIS A 252 2.17 -7.68 6.60
CA HIS A 252 3.16 -7.89 7.66
C HIS A 252 3.81 -6.58 8.12
N SER A 253 4.06 -5.63 7.21
CA SER A 253 4.64 -4.33 7.59
C SER A 253 3.73 -3.53 8.52
N ILE A 254 2.41 -3.58 8.30
CA ILE A 254 1.41 -2.92 9.15
C ILE A 254 1.37 -3.60 10.52
N SER A 255 1.33 -4.93 10.57
CA SER A 255 1.36 -5.68 11.83
C SER A 255 2.59 -5.35 12.67
N MET A 256 3.80 -5.39 12.09
CA MET A 256 5.04 -5.08 12.83
C MET A 256 5.06 -3.64 13.35
N LEU A 257 4.55 -2.70 12.55
CA LEU A 257 4.57 -1.30 12.93
C LEU A 257 3.48 -0.94 13.95
N ARG A 258 2.34 -1.64 13.92
CA ARG A 258 1.32 -1.57 14.97
C ARG A 258 1.89 -2.03 16.31
N ASP A 259 2.56 -3.19 16.33
CA ASP A 259 3.20 -3.70 17.53
C ASP A 259 4.29 -2.74 18.04
N ALA A 260 5.06 -2.13 17.12
CA ALA A 260 6.04 -1.11 17.47
C ALA A 260 5.38 0.12 18.15
N VAL A 261 4.25 0.61 17.62
CA VAL A 261 3.50 1.75 18.19
C VAL A 261 2.93 1.39 19.56
N HIS A 262 2.38 0.19 19.73
CA HIS A 262 1.82 -0.29 20.99
C HIS A 262 2.90 -0.42 22.08
N LEU A 263 4.10 -0.89 21.73
CA LEU A 263 5.24 -0.99 22.66
C LEU A 263 5.93 0.36 22.97
N THR A 264 5.49 1.46 22.34
CA THR A 264 6.07 2.78 22.54
C THR A 264 5.24 3.61 23.51
N PRO A 265 5.79 4.04 24.66
CA PRO A 265 5.12 4.99 25.55
C PRO A 265 4.77 6.30 24.83
N ASP A 266 3.68 6.97 25.24
CA ASP A 266 3.21 8.18 24.54
C ASP A 266 4.13 9.39 24.73
N ASP A 267 4.89 9.44 25.82
CA ASP A 267 5.92 10.46 26.08
C ASP A 267 7.24 10.19 25.35
N HIS A 268 7.37 9.06 24.65
CA HIS A 268 8.59 8.70 23.96
C HIS A 268 8.82 9.59 22.72
N PRO A 269 10.03 10.16 22.54
CA PRO A 269 10.31 11.13 21.46
C PRO A 269 10.06 10.57 20.04
N ASN A 270 10.18 9.26 19.85
CA ASN A 270 9.94 8.62 18.55
C ASN A 270 8.50 8.13 18.32
N LYS A 271 7.56 8.32 19.27
CA LYS A 271 6.16 7.86 19.12
C LYS A 271 5.52 8.45 17.86
N HIS A 272 5.67 9.77 17.66
CA HIS A 272 5.14 10.45 16.49
C HIS A 272 5.77 9.98 15.16
N ILE A 273 7.02 9.52 15.15
CA ILE A 273 7.70 8.97 13.96
C ILE A 273 7.05 7.63 13.57
N ARG A 274 6.83 6.78 14.58
CA ARG A 274 6.22 5.46 14.40
C ARG A 274 4.77 5.58 13.95
N LEU A 275 3.98 6.49 14.56
CA LEU A 275 2.61 6.79 14.15
C LEU A 275 2.54 7.30 12.70
N ASN A 276 3.37 8.28 12.32
CA ASN A 276 3.40 8.76 10.94
C ASN A 276 3.71 7.65 9.92
N SER A 277 4.61 6.74 10.29
CA SER A 277 4.94 5.59 9.45
C SER A 277 3.75 4.63 9.34
N LEU A 278 3.04 4.38 10.44
CA LEU A 278 1.88 3.49 10.48
C LEU A 278 0.72 4.05 9.65
N GLY A 279 0.39 5.32 9.82
CA GLY A 279 -0.61 6.01 9.00
C GLY A 279 -0.26 5.98 7.52
N SER A 280 1.03 6.10 7.17
CA SER A 280 1.49 6.00 5.79
C SER A 280 1.30 4.61 5.20
N PHE A 281 1.48 3.55 6.01
CA PHE A 281 1.32 2.17 5.55
C PHE A 281 -0.16 1.83 5.38
N TYR A 282 -1.03 2.27 6.30
CA TYR A 282 -2.48 2.15 6.13
C TYR A 282 -2.98 2.92 4.90
N LEU A 283 -2.50 4.14 4.65
CA LEU A 283 -2.84 4.88 3.43
C LEU A 283 -2.34 4.16 2.15
N SER A 284 -1.15 3.54 2.21
CA SER A 284 -0.65 2.71 1.11
C SER A 284 -1.53 1.47 0.89
N HIS A 285 -1.97 0.82 1.97
CA HIS A 285 -2.86 -0.33 1.93
C HIS A 285 -4.23 0.03 1.39
N PHE A 286 -4.79 1.17 1.81
CA PHE A 286 -5.98 1.76 1.21
C PHE A 286 -5.81 1.99 -0.30
N LYS A 287 -4.66 2.49 -0.77
CA LYS A 287 -4.47 2.72 -2.22
C LYS A 287 -4.44 1.42 -3.03
N GLN A 288 -3.96 0.33 -2.44
CA GLN A 288 -3.88 -0.97 -3.12
C GLN A 288 -5.21 -1.70 -3.07
N LEU A 289 -5.76 -1.82 -1.86
CA LEU A 289 -6.98 -2.55 -1.65
C LEU A 289 -8.16 -1.64 -1.85
N GLY A 290 -8.29 -0.51 -1.15
CA GLY A 290 -9.43 0.42 -1.21
C GLY A 290 -10.43 0.26 -0.07
N GLU A 291 -10.04 -0.40 1.03
CA GLU A 291 -10.90 -0.62 2.19
C GLU A 291 -10.99 0.64 3.05
N LEU A 292 -12.18 1.21 3.19
CA LEU A 292 -12.39 2.49 3.88
C LEU A 292 -11.94 2.49 5.35
N SER A 293 -11.98 1.34 6.03
CA SER A 293 -11.49 1.21 7.41
C SER A 293 -10.02 1.59 7.53
N ASP A 294 -9.17 1.14 6.59
CA ASP A 294 -7.74 1.45 6.62
C ASP A 294 -7.50 2.96 6.44
N LEU A 295 -8.38 3.64 5.69
CA LEU A 295 -8.30 5.09 5.53
C LEU A 295 -8.71 5.82 6.81
N GLU A 296 -9.73 5.33 7.51
CA GLU A 296 -10.16 5.87 8.81
C GLU A 296 -9.06 5.70 9.87
N ASP A 297 -8.41 4.53 9.92
CA ASP A 297 -7.28 4.28 10.80
C ASP A 297 -6.09 5.19 10.47
N ALA A 298 -5.78 5.36 9.18
CA ALA A 298 -4.74 6.29 8.75
C ALA A 298 -5.04 7.72 9.23
N ILE A 299 -6.28 8.18 9.10
CA ILE A 299 -6.72 9.52 9.55
C ILE A 299 -6.59 9.67 11.07
N SER A 300 -7.01 8.66 11.84
CA SER A 300 -6.86 8.68 13.30
C SER A 300 -5.39 8.73 13.71
N ILE A 301 -4.56 7.89 13.12
CA ILE A 301 -3.13 7.79 13.44
C ILE A 301 -2.37 9.05 13.02
N PHE A 302 -2.71 9.64 11.87
CA PHE A 302 -2.09 10.89 11.45
C PHE A 302 -2.49 12.08 12.35
N ARG A 303 -3.71 12.08 12.87
CA ARG A 303 -4.14 13.06 13.88
C ARG A 303 -3.29 12.95 15.14
N ASP A 304 -3.17 11.75 15.70
CA ASP A 304 -2.34 11.50 16.88
C ASP A 304 -0.87 11.88 16.65
N ALA A 305 -0.34 11.56 15.45
CA ALA A 305 1.01 11.95 15.07
C ALA A 305 1.20 13.47 15.04
N VAL A 306 0.23 14.23 14.50
CA VAL A 306 0.28 15.70 14.44
C VAL A 306 0.17 16.32 15.84
N ASP A 307 -0.71 15.79 16.68
CA ASP A 307 -0.96 16.29 18.03
C ASP A 307 0.25 16.07 18.96
N LEU A 308 0.93 14.92 18.83
CA LEU A 308 2.17 14.62 19.55
C LEU A 308 3.40 15.36 18.98
N THR A 309 3.28 16.04 17.84
CA THR A 309 4.39 16.77 17.23
C THR A 309 4.50 18.21 17.72
N PRO A 310 5.63 18.61 18.33
CA PRO A 310 5.85 20.01 18.74
C PRO A 310 5.71 21.00 17.58
N HIS A 311 5.15 22.19 17.83
CA HIS A 311 4.84 23.17 16.77
C HIS A 311 6.04 23.60 15.91
N GLY A 312 7.25 23.66 16.46
CA GLY A 312 8.47 24.01 15.72
C GLY A 312 9.24 22.82 15.15
N HIS A 313 8.71 21.59 15.22
CA HIS A 313 9.42 20.41 14.75
C HIS A 313 9.53 20.41 13.22
N PRO A 314 10.71 20.16 12.63
CA PRO A 314 10.93 20.24 11.17
C PRO A 314 10.03 19.31 10.36
N ASP A 315 9.67 18.14 10.91
CA ASP A 315 8.76 17.20 10.23
C ASP A 315 7.26 17.52 10.37
N LYS A 316 6.85 18.52 11.17
CA LYS A 316 5.42 18.83 11.38
C LYS A 316 4.68 19.15 10.06
N PRO A 317 5.24 19.92 9.10
CA PRO A 317 4.62 20.14 7.80
C PRO A 317 4.34 18.84 7.03
N SER A 318 5.27 17.89 7.06
CA SER A 318 5.11 16.60 6.38
C SER A 318 3.98 15.75 6.99
N ARG A 319 3.81 15.80 8.31
CA ARG A 319 2.73 15.09 9.02
C ARG A 319 1.36 15.72 8.76
N LEU A 320 1.29 17.06 8.81
CA LEU A 320 0.08 17.83 8.44
C LEU A 320 -0.33 17.55 6.99
N HIS A 321 0.65 17.48 6.09
CA HIS A 321 0.43 17.11 4.71
C HIS A 321 -0.16 15.71 4.56
N ALA A 322 0.41 14.71 5.22
CA ALA A 322 -0.08 13.33 5.17
C ALA A 322 -1.51 13.21 5.75
N PHE A 323 -1.78 13.94 6.83
CA PHE A 323 -3.10 14.03 7.44
C PHE A 323 -4.13 14.64 6.48
N GLY A 324 -3.83 15.81 5.91
CA GLY A 324 -4.71 16.49 4.97
C GLY A 324 -4.94 15.72 3.67
N VAL A 325 -3.94 14.99 3.16
CA VAL A 325 -4.12 14.09 2.01
C VAL A 325 -5.11 12.98 2.34
N SER A 326 -5.03 12.39 3.54
CA SER A 326 -5.91 11.29 3.96
C SER A 326 -7.36 11.76 4.10
N LEU A 327 -7.59 12.92 4.72
CA LEU A 327 -8.91 13.56 4.80
C LEU A 327 -9.50 13.85 3.43
N ARG A 328 -8.72 14.43 2.50
CA ARG A 328 -9.16 14.67 1.12
C ARG A 328 -9.53 13.36 0.42
N THR A 329 -8.76 12.30 0.65
CA THR A 329 -9.08 10.97 0.09
C THR A 329 -10.40 10.47 0.66
N ARG A 330 -10.67 10.61 1.97
CA ARG A 330 -11.95 10.18 2.54
C ARG A 330 -13.13 10.97 1.98
N PHE A 331 -12.97 12.28 1.84
CA PHE A 331 -13.93 13.13 1.15
C PHE A 331 -14.27 12.62 -0.27
N THR A 332 -13.27 12.22 -1.06
CA THR A 332 -13.53 11.73 -2.44
C THR A 332 -14.36 10.44 -2.48
N HIS A 333 -14.40 9.67 -1.38
CA HIS A 333 -15.16 8.44 -1.28
C HIS A 333 -16.52 8.60 -0.58
N LEU A 334 -16.60 9.42 0.46
CA LEU A 334 -17.81 9.58 1.29
C LEU A 334 -18.59 10.87 1.02
N GLY A 335 -17.93 11.91 0.50
CA GLY A 335 -18.54 13.22 0.25
C GLY A 335 -18.76 14.08 1.49
N GLU A 336 -18.14 13.75 2.63
CA GLU A 336 -18.27 14.52 3.88
C GLU A 336 -17.62 15.90 3.79
N LEU A 337 -18.42 16.96 3.79
CA LEU A 337 -17.95 18.34 3.64
C LEU A 337 -16.88 18.76 4.66
N SER A 338 -17.01 18.33 5.92
CA SER A 338 -16.02 18.62 6.96
C SER A 338 -14.62 18.12 6.59
N ASP A 339 -14.52 16.98 5.90
CA ASP A 339 -13.23 16.42 5.51
C ASP A 339 -12.46 17.29 4.53
N VAL A 340 -13.14 17.87 3.53
CA VAL A 340 -12.44 18.69 2.54
C VAL A 340 -12.06 20.05 3.12
N GLU A 341 -12.85 20.57 4.05
CA GLU A 341 -12.54 21.79 4.80
C GLU A 341 -11.32 21.58 5.69
N ASP A 342 -11.32 20.50 6.50
CA ASP A 342 -10.20 20.13 7.36
C ASP A 342 -8.95 19.79 6.54
N ALA A 343 -9.09 19.04 5.45
CA ALA A 343 -8.00 18.74 4.53
C ALA A 343 -7.34 20.02 4.00
N THR A 344 -8.16 20.98 3.57
CA THR A 344 -7.68 22.26 3.04
C THR A 344 -6.98 23.07 4.13
N SER A 345 -7.52 23.09 5.36
CA SER A 345 -6.87 23.73 6.51
C SER A 345 -5.50 23.10 6.80
N ARG A 346 -5.42 21.78 6.98
CA ARG A 346 -4.16 21.09 7.32
C ARG A 346 -3.12 21.20 6.22
N LEU A 347 -3.52 21.14 4.95
CA LEU A 347 -2.60 21.31 3.82
C LEU A 347 -2.10 22.74 3.69
N LYS A 348 -2.93 23.73 4.04
CA LYS A 348 -2.50 25.12 4.10
C LYS A 348 -1.49 25.32 5.25
N ASP A 349 -1.77 24.78 6.44
CA ASP A 349 -0.83 24.82 7.56
C ASP A 349 0.52 24.17 7.20
N ALA A 350 0.51 23.08 6.44
CA ALA A 350 1.73 22.45 5.93
C ALA A 350 2.52 23.37 5.00
N VAL A 351 1.86 24.07 4.06
CA VAL A 351 2.52 25.03 3.16
C VAL A 351 3.07 26.21 3.96
N ASP A 352 2.29 26.78 4.88
CA ASP A 352 2.65 27.96 5.66
C ASP A 352 3.83 27.70 6.61
N LEU A 353 3.94 26.48 7.16
CA LEU A 353 5.06 26.07 8.03
C LEU A 353 6.30 25.58 7.27
N THR A 354 6.21 25.40 5.95
CA THR A 354 7.35 24.93 5.15
C THR A 354 8.27 26.09 4.77
N PRO A 355 9.58 26.03 5.08
CA PRO A 355 10.51 27.10 4.71
C PRO A 355 10.59 27.36 3.21
N HIS A 356 10.84 28.61 2.82
CA HIS A 356 11.09 28.96 1.42
C HIS A 356 12.28 28.18 0.85
N GLY A 357 12.11 27.61 -0.35
CA GLY A 357 13.14 26.79 -1.02
C GLY A 357 13.25 25.35 -0.51
N HIS A 358 12.40 24.92 0.43
CA HIS A 358 12.39 23.54 0.90
C HIS A 358 11.99 22.57 -0.24
N PRO A 359 12.69 21.43 -0.42
CA PRO A 359 12.42 20.48 -1.51
C PRO A 359 10.99 19.95 -1.56
N GLU A 360 10.33 19.83 -0.41
CA GLU A 360 8.95 19.30 -0.30
C GLU A 360 7.86 20.33 -0.61
N MET A 361 8.20 21.63 -0.74
CA MET A 361 7.23 22.70 -0.99
C MET A 361 6.33 22.43 -2.21
N PRO A 362 6.85 21.99 -3.38
CA PRO A 362 6.01 21.72 -4.54
C PRO A 362 5.02 20.57 -4.30
N ARG A 363 5.41 19.57 -3.51
CA ARG A 363 4.53 18.43 -3.16
C ARG A 363 3.36 18.88 -2.27
N HIS A 364 3.63 19.77 -1.31
CA HIS A 364 2.60 20.36 -0.46
C HIS A 364 1.63 21.24 -1.28
N LEU A 365 2.15 22.12 -2.14
CA LEU A 365 1.36 22.95 -3.04
C LEU A 365 0.48 22.13 -4.00
N ASN A 366 1.02 21.06 -4.59
CA ASN A 366 0.25 20.15 -5.45
C ASN A 366 -0.91 19.49 -4.69
N SER A 367 -0.68 19.14 -3.42
CA SER A 367 -1.72 18.51 -2.60
C SER A 367 -2.78 19.51 -2.15
N LEU A 368 -2.37 20.74 -1.82
CA LEU A 368 -3.27 21.85 -1.51
C LEU A 368 -4.14 22.21 -2.72
N GLY A 369 -3.54 22.35 -3.92
CA GLY A 369 -4.29 22.60 -5.15
C GLY A 369 -5.33 21.52 -5.41
N ASN A 370 -4.96 20.25 -5.25
CA ASN A 370 -5.90 19.15 -5.35
C ASN A 370 -7.04 19.17 -4.32
N ALA A 371 -6.80 19.68 -3.10
CA ALA A 371 -7.85 19.83 -2.09
C ALA A 371 -8.84 20.93 -2.48
N PHE A 372 -8.34 22.08 -2.96
CA PHE A 372 -9.19 23.13 -3.52
C PHE A 372 -10.02 22.64 -4.73
N TYR A 373 -9.41 21.86 -5.63
CA TYR A 373 -10.13 21.25 -6.75
C TYR A 373 -11.25 20.31 -6.29
N ALA A 374 -10.98 19.49 -5.27
CA ALA A 374 -11.99 18.59 -4.71
C ALA A 374 -13.15 19.38 -4.08
N ARG A 375 -12.84 20.45 -3.33
CA ARG A 375 -13.85 21.34 -2.75
C ARG A 375 -14.70 22.00 -3.83
N PHE A 376 -14.06 22.55 -4.87
CA PHE A 376 -14.74 23.12 -6.03
C PHE A 376 -15.69 22.12 -6.71
N LYS A 377 -15.28 20.86 -6.90
CA LYS A 377 -16.13 19.84 -7.53
C LYS A 377 -17.46 19.63 -6.81
N TYR A 378 -17.50 19.87 -5.50
CA TYR A 378 -18.69 19.72 -4.69
C TYR A 378 -19.45 21.05 -4.52
N SER A 379 -18.74 22.14 -4.18
CA SER A 379 -19.37 23.43 -3.90
C SER A 379 -19.75 24.22 -5.16
N GLY A 380 -19.07 23.97 -6.28
CA GLY A 380 -19.16 24.78 -7.50
C GLY A 380 -18.51 26.17 -7.37
N GLU A 381 -17.80 26.45 -6.28
CA GLU A 381 -17.21 27.77 -6.04
C GLU A 381 -15.97 28.01 -6.92
N LEU A 382 -16.12 28.87 -7.93
CA LEU A 382 -15.03 29.22 -8.85
C LEU A 382 -13.78 29.78 -8.14
N GLY A 383 -13.95 30.42 -6.98
CA GLY A 383 -12.83 30.93 -6.18
C GLY A 383 -11.87 29.82 -5.72
N ASP A 384 -12.37 28.61 -5.49
CA ASP A 384 -11.52 27.47 -5.15
C ASP A 384 -10.84 26.87 -6.36
N LEU A 385 -11.49 26.89 -7.52
CA LEU A 385 -10.87 26.47 -8.76
C LEU A 385 -9.66 27.36 -9.11
N GLU A 386 -9.78 28.67 -8.95
CA GLU A 386 -8.67 29.60 -9.18
C GLU A 386 -7.53 29.41 -8.14
N LYS A 387 -7.85 29.12 -6.88
CA LYS A 387 -6.83 28.76 -5.87
C LYS A 387 -6.13 27.45 -6.22
N SER A 388 -6.86 26.46 -6.77
CA SER A 388 -6.26 25.22 -7.26
C SER A 388 -5.23 25.49 -8.35
N ILE A 389 -5.63 26.24 -9.37
CA ILE A 389 -4.77 26.60 -10.52
C ILE A 389 -3.52 27.36 -10.02
N SER A 390 -3.71 28.39 -9.19
CA SER A 390 -2.60 29.20 -8.65
C SER A 390 -1.61 28.36 -7.83
N ALA A 391 -2.09 27.44 -6.97
CA ALA A 391 -1.22 26.56 -6.19
C ALA A 391 -0.42 25.60 -7.08
N LEU A 392 -1.05 25.06 -8.14
CA LEU A 392 -0.42 24.13 -9.07
C LEU A 392 0.61 24.83 -9.99
N GLU A 393 0.31 26.04 -10.45
CA GLU A 393 1.26 26.87 -11.21
C GLU A 393 2.48 27.24 -10.36
N HIS A 394 2.27 27.58 -9.09
CA HIS A 394 3.37 27.84 -8.15
C HIS A 394 4.21 26.58 -7.89
N ALA A 395 3.58 25.41 -7.75
CA ALA A 395 4.33 24.16 -7.65
C ALA A 395 5.19 23.92 -8.92
N ILE A 396 4.65 24.15 -10.12
CA ILE A 396 5.39 23.97 -11.38
C ILE A 396 6.58 24.92 -11.50
N SER A 397 6.45 26.18 -11.04
CA SER A 397 7.54 27.16 -11.12
C SER A 397 8.73 26.81 -10.22
N LEU A 398 8.49 26.04 -9.16
CA LEU A 398 9.52 25.55 -8.23
C LEU A 398 10.17 24.23 -8.68
N ILE A 399 9.53 23.49 -9.60
CA ILE A 399 9.98 22.15 -10.01
C ILE A 399 10.87 22.21 -11.27
N PRO A 400 12.14 21.75 -11.19
CA PRO A 400 13.01 21.60 -12.36
C PRO A 400 12.38 20.76 -13.46
N HIS A 401 12.72 21.02 -14.73
CA HIS A 401 12.09 20.36 -15.88
C HIS A 401 12.08 18.82 -15.82
N CYS A 402 13.17 18.21 -15.34
CA CYS A 402 13.33 16.75 -15.30
C CYS A 402 13.00 16.11 -13.94
N HIS A 403 12.27 16.80 -13.07
CA HIS A 403 11.94 16.28 -11.75
C HIS A 403 10.81 15.21 -11.81
N PRO A 404 10.93 14.09 -11.08
CA PRO A 404 9.95 13.00 -11.09
C PRO A 404 8.51 13.40 -10.71
N ASP A 405 8.34 14.42 -9.87
CA ASP A 405 7.00 14.86 -9.44
C ASP A 405 6.29 15.77 -10.45
N LYS A 406 7.02 16.34 -11.43
CA LYS A 406 6.47 17.31 -12.38
C LYS A 406 5.27 16.79 -13.18
N PRO A 407 5.27 15.54 -13.71
CA PRO A 407 4.14 14.99 -14.44
C PRO A 407 2.84 14.99 -13.64
N ALA A 408 2.91 14.67 -12.34
CA ALA A 408 1.73 14.62 -11.48
C ALA A 408 1.10 16.01 -11.30
N VAL A 409 1.91 17.05 -11.12
CA VAL A 409 1.44 18.44 -10.97
C VAL A 409 0.83 18.95 -12.28
N LEU A 410 1.48 18.71 -13.42
CA LEU A 410 0.98 19.06 -14.75
C LEU A 410 -0.38 18.40 -15.04
N ASN A 411 -0.51 17.12 -14.70
CA ASN A 411 -1.78 16.40 -14.84
C ASN A 411 -2.89 17.03 -13.99
N ASN A 412 -2.61 17.43 -12.76
CA ASN A 412 -3.60 18.05 -11.88
C ASN A 412 -3.97 19.47 -12.34
N LEU A 413 -3.02 20.21 -12.91
CA LEU A 413 -3.28 21.50 -13.54
C LEU A 413 -4.20 21.32 -14.76
N GLY A 414 -3.91 20.34 -15.62
CA GLY A 414 -4.78 20.01 -16.76
C GLY A 414 -6.22 19.72 -16.33
N LYS A 415 -6.43 18.94 -15.26
CA LYS A 415 -7.77 18.69 -14.70
C LYS A 415 -8.47 19.94 -14.17
N SER A 416 -7.73 20.86 -13.57
CA SER A 416 -8.28 22.14 -13.07
C SER A 416 -8.66 23.05 -14.23
N LEU A 417 -7.84 23.13 -15.28
CA LEU A 417 -8.12 23.90 -16.49
C LEU A 417 -9.32 23.33 -17.27
N GLU A 418 -9.42 21.99 -17.39
CA GLU A 418 -10.60 21.34 -18.00
C GLU A 418 -11.88 21.67 -17.22
N ALA A 419 -11.83 21.67 -15.88
CA ALA A 419 -12.97 22.07 -15.07
C ALA A 419 -13.32 23.55 -15.26
N ARG A 420 -12.32 24.43 -15.41
CA ARG A 420 -12.55 25.85 -15.70
C ARG A 420 -13.21 26.03 -17.05
N PHE A 421 -12.76 25.29 -18.06
CA PHE A 421 -13.39 25.23 -19.37
C PHE A 421 -14.87 24.82 -19.29
N LYS A 422 -15.23 23.80 -18.50
CA LYS A 422 -16.63 23.36 -18.34
C LYS A 422 -17.56 24.45 -17.80
N HIS A 423 -17.03 25.47 -17.11
CA HIS A 423 -17.80 26.63 -16.65
C HIS A 423 -17.67 27.86 -17.55
N SER A 424 -16.46 28.15 -18.04
CA SER A 424 -16.15 29.36 -18.80
C SER A 424 -16.45 29.22 -20.29
N GLU A 425 -16.49 27.98 -20.79
CA GLU A 425 -16.51 27.58 -22.20
C GLU A 425 -15.38 28.17 -23.06
N LYS A 426 -14.31 28.68 -22.44
CA LYS A 426 -13.17 29.25 -23.16
C LYS A 426 -12.28 28.16 -23.74
N LEU A 427 -12.25 28.03 -25.06
CA LEU A 427 -11.43 27.03 -25.75
C LEU A 427 -9.93 27.11 -25.42
N SER A 428 -9.41 28.28 -25.00
CA SER A 428 -8.03 28.40 -24.53
C SER A 428 -7.75 27.53 -23.30
N ASP A 429 -8.67 27.48 -22.33
CA ASP A 429 -8.53 26.66 -21.13
C ASP A 429 -8.47 25.16 -21.50
N LEU A 430 -9.23 24.75 -22.52
CA LEU A 430 -9.25 23.38 -23.01
C LEU A 430 -7.93 23.00 -23.72
N GLU A 431 -7.40 23.87 -24.56
CA GLU A 431 -6.12 23.63 -25.25
C GLU A 431 -4.92 23.68 -24.27
N ASP A 432 -4.99 24.54 -23.25
CA ASP A 432 -3.99 24.56 -22.17
C ASP A 432 -4.07 23.26 -21.33
N ALA A 433 -5.27 22.74 -21.06
CA ALA A 433 -5.46 21.46 -20.39
C ALA A 433 -4.83 20.30 -21.19
N ILE A 434 -5.12 20.22 -22.50
CA ILE A 434 -4.55 19.21 -23.40
C ILE A 434 -3.03 19.32 -23.44
N SER A 435 -2.48 20.54 -23.50
CA SER A 435 -1.03 20.78 -23.53
C SER A 435 -0.35 20.31 -22.25
N ASN A 436 -0.91 20.61 -21.08
CA ASN A 436 -0.39 20.16 -19.80
C ASN A 436 -0.46 18.63 -19.64
N HIS A 437 -1.55 17.99 -20.08
CA HIS A 437 -1.66 16.53 -20.06
C HIS A 437 -0.66 15.84 -21.00
N ARG A 438 -0.41 16.40 -22.20
CA ARG A 438 0.63 15.91 -23.11
C ARG A 438 2.03 16.04 -22.51
N ALA A 439 2.31 17.17 -21.84
CA ALA A 439 3.57 17.37 -21.14
C ALA A 439 3.76 16.39 -19.96
N ALA A 440 2.69 16.06 -19.24
CA ALA A 440 2.73 15.03 -18.20
C ALA A 440 3.09 13.66 -18.79
N ILE A 441 2.45 13.26 -19.90
CA ILE A 441 2.72 11.99 -20.58
C ILE A 441 4.16 11.93 -21.12
N SER A 442 4.65 12.99 -21.76
CA SER A 442 6.01 13.01 -22.34
C SER A 442 7.12 12.93 -21.30
N LEU A 443 6.85 13.41 -20.08
CA LEU A 443 7.77 13.33 -18.94
C LEU A 443 7.62 12.03 -18.12
N THR A 444 6.59 11.22 -18.41
CA THR A 444 6.34 9.97 -17.69
C THR A 444 7.02 8.79 -18.41
N PRO A 445 7.93 8.04 -17.75
CA PRO A 445 8.58 6.89 -18.37
C PRO A 445 7.57 5.80 -18.80
N PRO A 446 7.82 5.07 -19.90
CA PRO A 446 7.05 3.90 -20.26
C PRO A 446 6.99 2.88 -19.12
N GLY A 447 5.80 2.33 -18.85
CA GLY A 447 5.58 1.37 -17.77
C GLY A 447 5.36 1.98 -16.38
N HIS A 448 5.51 3.30 -16.20
CA HIS A 448 5.27 3.96 -14.92
C HIS A 448 3.80 3.76 -14.46
N PRO A 449 3.55 3.44 -13.17
CA PRO A 449 2.19 3.14 -12.67
C PRO A 449 1.15 4.26 -12.85
N ASP A 450 1.59 5.52 -12.94
CA ASP A 450 0.70 6.66 -13.14
C ASP A 450 0.41 6.97 -14.62
N LEU A 451 1.14 6.35 -15.56
CA LEU A 451 0.94 6.58 -16.99
C LEU A 451 -0.49 6.31 -17.48
N PRO A 452 -1.18 5.22 -17.07
CA PRO A 452 -2.58 4.99 -17.45
C PRO A 452 -3.50 6.09 -16.97
N ARG A 453 -3.24 6.67 -15.79
CA ARG A 453 -4.02 7.79 -15.26
C ARG A 453 -3.82 9.05 -16.10
N HIS A 454 -2.59 9.31 -16.54
CA HIS A 454 -2.29 10.46 -17.42
C HIS A 454 -2.95 10.31 -18.80
N LEU A 455 -2.91 9.11 -19.38
CA LEU A 455 -3.60 8.79 -20.64
C LEU A 455 -5.11 8.97 -20.52
N TYR A 456 -5.71 8.42 -19.45
CA TYR A 456 -7.12 8.57 -19.13
C TYR A 456 -7.53 10.04 -19.00
N ASN A 457 -6.79 10.83 -18.21
CA ASN A 457 -7.11 12.24 -18.01
C ASN A 457 -6.89 13.09 -19.28
N LEU A 458 -6.00 12.72 -20.20
CA LEU A 458 -5.86 13.40 -21.49
C LEU A 458 -7.06 13.13 -22.42
N ALA A 459 -7.64 11.94 -22.36
CA ALA A 459 -8.74 11.57 -23.24
C ALA A 459 -10.01 12.40 -22.96
N SER A 460 -10.32 12.70 -21.69
CA SER A 460 -11.48 13.52 -21.29
C SER A 460 -11.57 14.88 -21.99
N PRO A 461 -10.57 15.78 -21.94
CA PRO A 461 -10.63 17.07 -22.63
C PRO A 461 -10.65 16.92 -24.16
N ILE A 462 -10.11 15.84 -24.73
CA ILE A 462 -10.21 15.56 -26.17
C ILE A 462 -11.65 15.21 -26.56
N VAL A 463 -12.35 14.41 -25.75
CA VAL A 463 -13.80 14.14 -25.94
C VAL A 463 -14.59 15.44 -25.80
N ALA A 464 -14.29 16.27 -24.80
CA ALA A 464 -14.95 17.56 -24.65
C ALA A 464 -14.71 18.48 -25.87
N ARG A 465 -13.51 18.43 -26.48
CA ARG A 465 -13.23 19.15 -27.73
C ARG A 465 -14.03 18.60 -28.90
N PHE A 466 -14.19 17.28 -29.00
CA PHE A 466 -15.07 16.65 -29.98
C PHE A 466 -16.52 17.12 -29.82
N ASP A 467 -17.06 17.13 -28.59
CA ASP A 467 -18.44 17.53 -28.35
C ASP A 467 -18.70 19.00 -28.77
N ARG A 468 -17.67 19.85 -28.76
CA ARG A 468 -17.78 21.26 -29.19
C ARG A 468 -17.52 21.49 -30.67
N LEU A 469 -16.52 20.82 -31.23
CA LEU A 469 -16.03 21.08 -32.60
C LEU A 469 -16.48 20.03 -33.61
N SER A 470 -17.05 18.91 -33.15
CA SER A 470 -17.51 17.77 -33.95
C SER A 470 -16.45 17.20 -34.91
N LYS A 471 -15.17 17.20 -34.49
CA LYS A 471 -14.04 16.67 -35.29
C LYS A 471 -13.84 15.16 -35.05
N PRO A 472 -14.16 14.26 -35.99
CA PRO A 472 -14.11 12.81 -35.74
C PRO A 472 -12.75 12.28 -35.30
N SER A 473 -11.66 12.91 -35.76
CA SER A 473 -10.29 12.60 -35.38
C SER A 473 -10.02 12.71 -33.87
N ASP A 474 -10.74 13.58 -33.17
CA ASP A 474 -10.60 13.76 -31.72
C ASP A 474 -11.14 12.52 -30.99
N LEU A 475 -12.26 11.96 -31.45
CA LEU A 475 -12.84 10.76 -30.83
C LEU A 475 -12.00 9.52 -31.12
N GLU A 476 -11.42 9.40 -32.33
CA GLU A 476 -10.44 8.35 -32.64
C GLU A 476 -9.20 8.45 -31.74
N GLN A 477 -8.69 9.66 -31.51
CA GLN A 477 -7.59 9.90 -30.58
C GLN A 477 -7.96 9.53 -29.14
N ALA A 478 -9.16 9.90 -28.67
CA ALA A 478 -9.64 9.53 -27.34
C ALA A 478 -9.78 8.01 -27.17
N ILE A 479 -10.34 7.31 -28.15
CA ILE A 479 -10.44 5.83 -28.17
C ILE A 479 -9.06 5.20 -28.05
N SER A 480 -8.08 5.70 -28.83
CA SER A 480 -6.69 5.23 -28.73
C SER A 480 -6.14 5.43 -27.32
N LEU A 481 -6.29 6.61 -26.72
CA LEU A 481 -5.80 6.89 -25.36
C LEU A 481 -6.46 6.01 -24.28
N TYR A 482 -7.79 5.86 -24.33
CA TYR A 482 -8.51 4.99 -23.40
C TYR A 482 -8.12 3.52 -23.56
N SER A 483 -7.93 3.04 -24.80
CA SER A 483 -7.49 1.67 -25.06
C SER A 483 -6.12 1.36 -24.47
N HIS A 484 -5.16 2.29 -24.59
CA HIS A 484 -3.82 2.16 -24.00
C HIS A 484 -3.89 2.20 -22.47
N ALA A 485 -4.74 3.06 -21.89
CA ALA A 485 -4.92 3.12 -20.44
C ALA A 485 -5.55 1.84 -19.88
N ALA A 486 -6.61 1.32 -20.51
CA ALA A 486 -7.31 0.10 -20.09
C ALA A 486 -6.43 -1.16 -20.20
N SER A 487 -5.65 -1.25 -21.28
CA SER A 487 -4.81 -2.41 -21.60
C SER A 487 -3.44 -2.39 -20.91
N SER A 488 -3.13 -1.35 -20.12
CA SER A 488 -1.87 -1.27 -19.39
C SER A 488 -1.70 -2.43 -18.40
N LEU A 489 -0.49 -2.97 -18.33
CA LEU A 489 -0.12 -4.00 -17.33
C LEU A 489 0.17 -3.39 -15.96
N THR A 490 0.42 -2.09 -15.89
CA THR A 490 0.70 -1.36 -14.66
C THR A 490 -0.40 -0.34 -14.37
N GLY A 491 -0.48 0.11 -13.11
CA GLY A 491 -1.42 1.14 -12.66
C GLY A 491 -2.71 0.60 -12.02
N PRO A 492 -3.52 1.48 -11.41
CA PRO A 492 -4.68 1.05 -10.62
C PRO A 492 -5.76 0.38 -11.47
N ILE A 493 -6.28 -0.76 -10.99
CA ILE A 493 -7.34 -1.54 -11.62
C ILE A 493 -8.60 -0.69 -11.87
N SER A 494 -8.95 0.20 -10.92
CA SER A 494 -10.09 1.11 -11.06
C SER A 494 -9.96 2.07 -12.25
N ILE A 495 -8.77 2.63 -12.48
CA ILE A 495 -8.50 3.51 -13.63
C ILE A 495 -8.60 2.74 -14.94
N ARG A 496 -8.07 1.50 -14.98
CA ARG A 496 -8.17 0.64 -16.16
C ARG A 496 -9.62 0.27 -16.49
N PHE A 497 -10.42 -0.02 -15.46
CA PHE A 497 -11.84 -0.31 -15.62
C PHE A 497 -12.61 0.93 -16.12
N HIS A 498 -12.44 2.10 -15.49
CA HIS A 498 -13.08 3.34 -15.98
C HIS A 498 -12.64 3.69 -17.40
N ALA A 499 -11.35 3.56 -17.73
CA ALA A 499 -10.85 3.75 -19.09
C ALA A 499 -11.53 2.79 -20.08
N SER A 500 -11.78 1.54 -19.69
CA SER A 500 -12.50 0.58 -20.54
C SER A 500 -13.97 0.97 -20.75
N GLN A 501 -14.65 1.51 -19.73
CA GLN A 501 -16.03 2.00 -19.85
C GLN A 501 -16.13 3.23 -20.76
N ASP A 502 -15.21 4.19 -20.60
CA ASP A 502 -15.16 5.39 -21.44
C ASP A 502 -14.73 5.06 -22.88
N TRP A 503 -13.87 4.05 -23.06
CA TRP A 503 -13.57 3.48 -24.38
C TRP A 503 -14.82 2.88 -25.02
N ILE A 504 -15.56 2.01 -24.33
CA ILE A 504 -16.82 1.43 -24.82
C ILE A 504 -17.78 2.53 -25.25
N THR A 505 -17.99 3.53 -24.39
CA THR A 505 -18.88 4.67 -24.67
C THR A 505 -18.47 5.43 -25.93
N CYS A 506 -17.18 5.77 -26.07
CA CYS A 506 -16.69 6.47 -27.26
C CYS A 506 -16.77 5.60 -28.52
N ALA A 507 -16.45 4.31 -28.41
CA ALA A 507 -16.51 3.37 -29.52
C ALA A 507 -17.95 3.17 -30.02
N GLN A 508 -18.93 3.10 -29.12
CA GLN A 508 -20.35 3.00 -29.48
C GLN A 508 -20.83 4.24 -30.25
N ARG A 509 -20.43 5.44 -29.84
CA ARG A 509 -20.85 6.71 -30.47
C ARG A 509 -20.53 6.80 -31.97
N ILE A 510 -19.47 6.13 -32.42
CA ILE A 510 -19.05 6.12 -33.83
C ILE A 510 -19.02 4.72 -34.46
N HIS A 511 -19.64 3.72 -33.81
CA HIS A 511 -19.62 2.33 -34.24
C HIS A 511 -18.21 1.81 -34.58
N HIS A 512 -17.24 2.13 -33.71
CA HIS A 512 -15.84 1.80 -33.93
C HIS A 512 -15.60 0.29 -33.87
N HIS A 513 -14.77 -0.24 -34.78
CA HIS A 513 -14.47 -1.67 -34.90
C HIS A 513 -13.88 -2.30 -33.62
N SER A 514 -13.29 -1.49 -32.73
CA SER A 514 -12.69 -1.96 -31.47
C SER A 514 -13.69 -2.16 -30.33
N LEU A 515 -14.99 -1.98 -30.54
CA LEU A 515 -16.02 -2.09 -29.49
C LEU A 515 -15.99 -3.44 -28.76
N LEU A 516 -16.00 -4.56 -29.50
CA LEU A 516 -15.94 -5.91 -28.89
C LEU A 516 -14.63 -6.13 -28.12
N HIS A 517 -13.53 -5.56 -28.61
CA HIS A 517 -12.25 -5.64 -27.92
C HIS A 517 -12.28 -4.85 -26.60
N ALA A 518 -12.90 -3.67 -26.58
CA ALA A 518 -13.09 -2.88 -25.37
C ALA A 518 -13.87 -3.64 -24.28
N TYR A 519 -14.97 -4.31 -24.67
CA TYR A 519 -15.71 -5.20 -23.76
C TYR A 519 -14.86 -6.37 -23.27
N SER A 520 -14.10 -7.01 -24.15
CA SER A 520 -13.19 -8.09 -23.74
C SER A 520 -12.17 -7.64 -22.68
N VAL A 521 -11.60 -6.43 -22.84
CA VAL A 521 -10.68 -5.86 -21.85
C VAL A 521 -11.41 -5.56 -20.55
N ALA A 522 -12.58 -4.92 -20.59
CA ALA A 522 -13.38 -4.63 -19.40
C ALA A 522 -13.69 -5.91 -18.58
N LEU A 523 -14.14 -6.97 -19.25
CA LEU A 523 -14.45 -8.26 -18.63
C LEU A 523 -13.22 -8.98 -18.05
N SER A 524 -12.04 -8.77 -18.63
CA SER A 524 -10.79 -9.33 -18.09
C SER A 524 -10.34 -8.65 -16.79
N VAL A 525 -10.74 -7.40 -16.56
CA VAL A 525 -10.39 -6.61 -15.38
C VAL A 525 -11.36 -6.86 -14.21
N LEU A 526 -12.62 -7.21 -14.50
CA LEU A 526 -13.66 -7.44 -13.48
C LEU A 526 -13.29 -8.42 -12.35
N PRO A 527 -12.67 -9.60 -12.60
CA PRO A 527 -12.28 -10.50 -11.52
C PRO A 527 -11.28 -9.88 -10.54
N GLN A 528 -10.40 -9.01 -11.03
CA GLN A 528 -9.40 -8.32 -10.21
C GLN A 528 -10.04 -7.19 -9.39
N LEU A 529 -11.14 -6.61 -9.88
CA LEU A 529 -11.91 -5.59 -9.17
C LEU A 529 -12.75 -6.20 -8.03
N ALA A 530 -13.28 -7.40 -8.23
CA ALA A 530 -14.06 -8.15 -7.24
C ALA A 530 -13.20 -9.16 -6.44
N TRP A 531 -11.99 -8.76 -6.06
CA TRP A 531 -11.02 -9.62 -5.39
C TRP A 531 -11.56 -10.20 -4.07
N VAL A 532 -11.32 -11.49 -3.83
CA VAL A 532 -11.89 -12.23 -2.68
C VAL A 532 -11.38 -11.72 -1.33
N GLY A 533 -10.21 -11.09 -1.29
CA GLY A 533 -9.70 -10.47 -0.05
C GLY A 533 -10.47 -9.22 0.40
N HIS A 534 -11.30 -8.61 -0.47
CA HIS A 534 -12.16 -7.48 -0.11
C HIS A 534 -13.31 -7.88 0.81
N SER A 535 -13.83 -6.90 1.56
CA SER A 535 -15.05 -7.07 2.33
C SER A 535 -16.26 -7.42 1.43
N LEU A 536 -17.18 -8.26 1.95
CA LEU A 536 -18.39 -8.68 1.23
C LEU A 536 -19.23 -7.50 0.67
N PRO A 537 -19.52 -6.44 1.44
CA PRO A 537 -20.27 -5.29 0.93
C PRO A 537 -19.60 -4.62 -0.26
N ARG A 538 -18.27 -4.51 -0.22
CA ARG A 538 -17.49 -3.91 -1.29
C ARG A 538 -17.50 -4.75 -2.55
N ARG A 539 -17.28 -6.06 -2.43
CA ARG A 539 -17.37 -6.98 -3.57
C ARG A 539 -18.74 -6.89 -4.22
N TYR A 540 -19.80 -6.87 -3.43
CA TYR A 540 -21.16 -6.72 -3.95
C TYR A 540 -21.37 -5.39 -4.70
N SER A 541 -20.84 -4.28 -4.18
CA SER A 541 -20.89 -2.97 -4.83
C SER A 541 -20.16 -2.97 -6.19
N GLU A 542 -18.95 -3.53 -6.24
CA GLU A 542 -18.17 -3.60 -7.49
C GLU A 542 -18.77 -4.59 -8.51
N LEU A 543 -19.28 -5.73 -8.05
CA LEU A 543 -19.96 -6.71 -8.90
C LEU A 543 -21.25 -6.16 -9.51
N THR A 544 -21.99 -5.35 -8.75
CA THR A 544 -23.21 -4.70 -9.26
C THR A 544 -22.88 -3.79 -10.43
N LYS A 545 -21.80 -3.00 -10.34
CA LYS A 545 -21.31 -2.15 -11.46
C LYS A 545 -20.84 -2.99 -12.66
N GLY A 546 -20.21 -4.14 -12.40
CA GLY A 546 -19.72 -5.04 -13.44
C GLY A 546 -20.83 -5.81 -14.18
N ALA A 547 -21.96 -6.08 -13.52
CA ALA A 547 -23.06 -6.85 -14.09
C ALA A 547 -23.68 -6.17 -15.32
N ASP A 548 -23.78 -4.84 -15.31
CA ASP A 548 -24.29 -4.07 -16.45
C ASP A 548 -23.36 -4.19 -17.66
N VAL A 549 -22.04 -4.13 -17.43
CA VAL A 549 -21.02 -4.29 -18.48
C VAL A 549 -21.11 -5.67 -19.13
N VAL A 550 -21.33 -6.73 -18.34
CA VAL A 550 -21.49 -8.10 -18.87
C VAL A 550 -22.72 -8.21 -19.79
N ARG A 551 -23.85 -7.66 -19.37
CA ARG A 551 -25.11 -7.74 -20.14
C ARG A 551 -25.02 -6.96 -21.46
N GLU A 552 -24.44 -5.76 -21.42
CA GLU A 552 -24.19 -4.96 -22.62
C GLU A 552 -23.12 -5.57 -23.53
N ALA A 553 -22.09 -6.22 -22.97
CA ALA A 553 -21.10 -6.95 -23.75
C ALA A 553 -21.77 -8.08 -24.55
N ALA A 554 -22.61 -8.90 -23.88
CA ALA A 554 -23.35 -9.97 -24.54
C ALA A 554 -24.27 -9.43 -25.64
N ALA A 555 -24.98 -8.33 -25.39
CA ALA A 555 -25.79 -7.66 -26.39
C ALA A 555 -24.97 -7.21 -27.62
N ALA A 556 -23.83 -6.57 -27.41
CA ALA A 556 -22.94 -6.12 -28.49
C ALA A 556 -22.37 -7.30 -29.30
N ALA A 557 -22.07 -8.43 -28.66
CA ALA A 557 -21.67 -9.66 -29.34
C ALA A 557 -22.81 -10.22 -30.21
N LEU A 558 -24.05 -10.19 -29.72
CA LEU A 558 -25.23 -10.62 -30.49
C LEU A 558 -25.53 -9.69 -31.67
N ASP A 559 -25.36 -8.37 -31.51
CA ASP A 559 -25.45 -7.41 -32.63
C ASP A 559 -24.41 -7.69 -33.72
N SER A 560 -23.26 -8.24 -33.32
CA SER A 560 -22.17 -8.62 -34.23
C SER A 560 -22.33 -10.05 -34.80
N GLY A 561 -23.41 -10.77 -34.45
CA GLY A 561 -23.66 -12.13 -34.91
C GLY A 561 -22.75 -13.20 -34.27
N LEU A 562 -22.28 -12.97 -33.04
CA LEU A 562 -21.35 -13.85 -32.31
C LEU A 562 -22.00 -14.41 -31.01
N PRO A 563 -23.04 -15.26 -31.11
CA PRO A 563 -23.78 -15.74 -29.95
C PRO A 563 -22.97 -16.67 -29.03
N GLU A 564 -21.97 -17.38 -29.56
CA GLU A 564 -21.06 -18.22 -28.76
C GLU A 564 -20.23 -17.35 -27.79
N ILE A 565 -19.69 -16.23 -28.27
CA ILE A 565 -18.95 -15.26 -27.44
C ILE A 565 -19.88 -14.66 -26.39
N ALA A 566 -21.14 -14.38 -26.74
CA ALA A 566 -22.12 -13.88 -25.77
C ALA A 566 -22.35 -14.88 -24.62
N VAL A 567 -22.48 -16.18 -24.93
CA VAL A 567 -22.58 -17.24 -23.90
C VAL A 567 -21.33 -17.27 -23.02
N GLU A 568 -20.14 -17.23 -23.61
CA GLU A 568 -18.89 -17.24 -22.85
C GLU A 568 -18.75 -16.02 -21.93
N TRP A 569 -19.16 -14.83 -22.37
CA TRP A 569 -19.14 -13.61 -21.56
C TRP A 569 -20.18 -13.62 -20.44
N LEU A 570 -21.39 -14.11 -20.71
CA LEU A 570 -22.42 -14.27 -19.69
C LEU A 570 -21.99 -15.29 -18.63
N GLU A 571 -21.40 -16.40 -19.05
CA GLU A 571 -20.87 -17.40 -18.13
C GLU A 571 -19.68 -16.86 -17.33
N GLN A 572 -18.78 -16.09 -17.95
CA GLN A 572 -17.69 -15.41 -17.25
C GLN A 572 -18.23 -14.43 -16.19
N GLY A 573 -19.22 -13.61 -16.53
CA GLY A 573 -19.84 -12.68 -15.56
C GLY A 573 -20.54 -13.41 -14.41
N ARG A 574 -21.33 -14.45 -14.72
CA ARG A 574 -21.98 -15.32 -13.72
C ARG A 574 -20.94 -15.97 -12.81
N SER A 575 -19.86 -16.47 -13.40
CA SER A 575 -18.74 -17.07 -12.72
C SER A 575 -18.07 -16.16 -11.69
N ILE A 576 -17.93 -14.87 -11.99
CA ILE A 576 -17.36 -13.89 -11.05
C ILE A 576 -18.33 -13.63 -9.89
N VAL A 577 -19.64 -13.50 -10.16
CA VAL A 577 -20.66 -13.24 -9.14
C VAL A 577 -20.90 -14.45 -8.22
N TRP A 578 -20.80 -15.67 -8.75
CA TRP A 578 -21.14 -16.92 -8.04
C TRP A 578 -19.91 -17.75 -7.63
N GLY A 579 -18.70 -17.22 -7.86
CA GLY A 579 -17.41 -17.92 -7.72
C GLY A 579 -17.02 -18.36 -6.30
N GLU A 580 -17.83 -18.05 -5.27
CA GLU A 580 -17.54 -18.48 -3.89
C GLU A 580 -18.14 -19.82 -3.50
N LEU A 581 -19.19 -20.32 -4.17
CA LEU A 581 -19.93 -21.50 -3.66
C LEU A 581 -20.07 -22.67 -4.65
N PHE A 582 -19.95 -22.45 -5.97
CA PHE A 582 -20.39 -23.47 -6.94
C PHE A 582 -19.37 -23.89 -8.02
N GLN A 583 -18.26 -23.18 -8.18
CA GLN A 583 -17.24 -23.54 -9.20
C GLN A 583 -16.27 -24.64 -8.79
N LEU A 584 -16.35 -25.10 -7.54
CA LEU A 584 -15.39 -26.04 -6.95
C LEU A 584 -15.83 -27.51 -7.06
N ARG A 585 -16.77 -27.89 -7.93
CA ARG A 585 -17.15 -29.31 -8.05
C ARG A 585 -16.41 -30.03 -9.18
N SER A 586 -16.66 -29.68 -10.44
CA SER A 586 -16.03 -30.38 -11.57
C SER A 586 -14.51 -30.15 -11.66
N SER A 587 -14.07 -28.89 -11.71
CA SER A 587 -12.63 -28.56 -11.81
C SER A 587 -11.81 -29.04 -10.61
N PHE A 588 -12.43 -29.14 -9.43
CA PHE A 588 -11.78 -29.63 -8.22
C PHE A 588 -11.63 -31.15 -8.22
N GLU A 589 -12.61 -31.89 -8.74
CA GLU A 589 -12.53 -33.34 -8.89
C GLU A 589 -11.37 -33.74 -9.82
N ASP A 590 -11.22 -33.02 -10.94
CA ASP A 590 -10.10 -33.19 -11.87
C ASP A 590 -8.75 -32.90 -11.18
N LEU A 591 -8.63 -31.77 -10.46
CA LEU A 591 -7.42 -31.42 -9.71
C LEU A 591 -7.12 -32.42 -8.57
N SER A 592 -8.15 -32.90 -7.87
CA SER A 592 -8.02 -33.89 -6.79
C SER A 592 -7.48 -35.23 -7.32
N SER A 593 -7.86 -35.60 -8.54
CA SER A 593 -7.42 -36.85 -9.17
C SER A 593 -5.94 -36.84 -9.60
N VAL A 594 -5.44 -35.70 -10.10
CA VAL A 594 -4.07 -35.58 -10.64
C VAL A 594 -3.09 -34.98 -9.62
N HIS A 595 -3.52 -33.99 -8.84
CA HIS A 595 -2.70 -33.22 -7.89
C HIS A 595 -3.39 -33.06 -6.51
N PRO A 596 -3.51 -34.16 -5.72
CA PRO A 596 -4.30 -34.18 -4.48
C PRO A 596 -3.80 -33.22 -3.39
N ASP A 597 -2.50 -32.92 -3.33
CA ASP A 597 -1.95 -32.00 -2.33
C ASP A 597 -2.32 -30.54 -2.62
N HIS A 598 -2.35 -30.13 -3.89
CA HIS A 598 -2.81 -28.79 -4.29
C HIS A 598 -4.31 -28.65 -4.05
N ALA A 599 -5.09 -29.69 -4.38
CA ALA A 599 -6.52 -29.72 -4.09
C ALA A 599 -6.81 -29.59 -2.58
N ARG A 600 -6.08 -30.33 -1.73
CA ARG A 600 -6.25 -30.26 -0.27
C ARG A 600 -5.90 -28.88 0.28
N LYS A 601 -4.79 -28.27 -0.17
CA LYS A 601 -4.41 -26.90 0.24
C LYS A 601 -5.46 -25.87 -0.20
N LEU A 602 -5.96 -25.98 -1.44
CA LEU A 602 -6.98 -25.08 -1.95
C LEU A 602 -8.27 -25.20 -1.14
N GLN A 603 -8.70 -26.43 -0.81
CA GLN A 603 -9.86 -26.67 0.03
C GLN A 603 -9.69 -26.10 1.45
N GLN A 604 -8.52 -26.29 2.07
CA GLN A 604 -8.23 -25.73 3.38
C GLN A 604 -8.29 -24.20 3.39
N LEU A 605 -7.72 -23.55 2.37
CA LEU A 605 -7.77 -22.09 2.23
C LEU A 605 -9.19 -21.59 1.97
N SER A 606 -9.97 -22.27 1.12
CA SER A 606 -11.38 -21.93 0.88
C SER A 606 -12.22 -22.00 2.16
N VAL A 607 -12.06 -23.07 2.96
CA VAL A 607 -12.78 -23.21 4.24
C VAL A 607 -12.33 -22.15 5.25
N ALA A 608 -11.02 -21.86 5.33
CA ALA A 608 -10.50 -20.84 6.23
C ALA A 608 -11.01 -19.43 5.86
N LEU A 609 -11.13 -19.13 4.56
CA LEU A 609 -11.71 -17.87 4.06
C LEU A 609 -13.19 -17.74 4.42
N GLU A 610 -13.98 -18.80 4.23
CA GLU A 610 -15.41 -18.82 4.59
C GLU A 610 -15.64 -18.70 6.11
N GLN A 611 -14.79 -19.32 6.91
CA GLN A 611 -14.83 -19.17 8.37
C GLN A 611 -14.44 -17.75 8.82
N ALA A 612 -13.43 -17.16 8.19
CA ALA A 612 -13.01 -15.80 8.51
C ALA A 612 -14.08 -14.76 8.11
N SER A 613 -14.74 -14.93 6.96
CA SER A 613 -15.82 -14.03 6.52
C SER A 613 -17.05 -14.12 7.43
N THR A 614 -17.50 -15.33 7.77
CA THR A 614 -18.66 -15.55 8.67
C THR A 614 -18.38 -15.11 10.11
N THR A 615 -17.14 -15.23 10.59
CA THR A 615 -16.76 -14.72 11.91
C THR A 615 -16.84 -13.20 11.94
N ARG A 616 -16.27 -12.53 10.93
CA ARG A 616 -16.29 -11.07 10.78
C ARG A 616 -17.70 -10.48 10.76
N GLU A 617 -18.63 -11.15 10.07
CA GLU A 617 -20.04 -10.72 10.05
C GLU A 617 -20.66 -10.79 11.45
N LYS A 618 -20.46 -11.89 12.18
CA LYS A 618 -20.99 -12.07 13.53
C LYS A 618 -20.40 -11.08 14.53
N SER A 619 -19.08 -10.84 14.49
CA SER A 619 -18.41 -9.87 15.36
C SER A 619 -18.85 -8.45 15.02
N SER A 620 -19.03 -8.10 13.73
CA SER A 620 -19.59 -6.79 13.34
C SER A 620 -21.03 -6.57 13.84
N PHE A 621 -21.88 -7.60 13.77
CA PHE A 621 -23.29 -7.50 14.18
C PHE A 621 -23.45 -7.40 15.69
N ALA A 622 -22.63 -8.16 16.45
CA ALA A 622 -22.64 -8.13 17.91
C ALA A 622 -22.19 -6.78 18.49
N LEU A 623 -21.34 -6.03 17.78
CA LEU A 623 -20.82 -4.73 18.23
C LEU A 623 -21.81 -3.58 17.99
N VAL A 624 -22.66 -3.67 16.97
CA VAL A 624 -23.77 -2.71 16.76
C VAL A 624 -24.77 -2.75 17.93
N GLU A 625 -24.92 -3.90 18.58
CA GLU A 625 -25.78 -4.08 19.76
C GLU A 625 -25.16 -3.59 21.09
N GLN A 626 -23.83 -3.44 21.17
CA GLN A 626 -23.09 -3.14 22.42
C GLN A 626 -22.37 -1.77 22.42
N ALA A 627 -22.71 -0.88 21.49
CA ALA A 627 -21.96 0.33 21.13
C ALA A 627 -21.91 1.47 22.19
N GLN A 628 -22.13 1.20 23.48
CA GLN A 628 -22.00 2.25 24.51
C GLN A 628 -20.71 2.21 25.33
N ASP A 629 -19.98 1.08 25.46
CA ASP A 629 -18.80 1.05 26.37
C ASP A 629 -17.59 0.19 25.98
N ALA A 630 -17.55 -0.50 24.82
CA ALA A 630 -16.41 -1.35 24.44
C ALA A 630 -15.38 -0.60 23.56
N THR A 631 -14.38 0.02 24.19
CA THR A 631 -13.35 0.87 23.56
C THR A 631 -12.04 0.13 23.25
N SER A 632 -11.40 0.46 22.12
CA SER A 632 -10.08 0.02 21.61
C SER A 632 -9.88 -1.49 21.35
N TYR A 633 -10.05 -2.37 22.34
CA TYR A 633 -9.77 -3.81 22.20
C TYR A 633 -10.69 -4.51 21.19
N ALA A 634 -11.96 -4.10 21.11
CA ALA A 634 -12.91 -4.68 20.15
C ALA A 634 -12.56 -4.33 18.69
N ASN A 635 -12.12 -3.09 18.45
CA ASN A 635 -11.67 -2.63 17.13
C ASN A 635 -10.37 -3.33 16.70
N GLU A 636 -9.44 -3.53 17.64
CA GLU A 636 -8.21 -4.28 17.38
C GLU A 636 -8.48 -5.74 16.98
N SER A 637 -9.45 -6.40 17.61
CA SER A 637 -9.85 -7.78 17.28
C SER A 637 -10.46 -7.88 15.87
N LEU A 638 -11.39 -6.97 15.52
CA LEU A 638 -11.99 -6.92 14.18
C LEU A 638 -10.96 -6.68 13.08
N GLN A 639 -9.98 -5.82 13.36
CA GLN A 639 -8.94 -5.51 12.41
C GLN A 639 -7.99 -6.67 12.20
N GLN A 640 -7.61 -7.39 13.26
CA GLN A 640 -6.84 -8.62 13.16
C GLN A 640 -7.58 -9.70 12.35
N GLU A 641 -8.90 -9.82 12.52
CA GLU A 641 -9.74 -10.72 11.70
C GLU A 641 -9.74 -10.32 10.22
N ALA A 642 -9.83 -9.01 9.93
CA ALA A 642 -9.78 -8.49 8.57
C ALA A 642 -8.41 -8.74 7.91
N ASP A 643 -7.31 -8.49 8.63
CA ASP A 643 -5.95 -8.77 8.15
C ASP A 643 -5.76 -10.26 7.87
N ARG A 644 -6.22 -11.13 8.77
CA ARG A 644 -6.17 -12.59 8.57
C ARG A 644 -6.94 -13.02 7.31
N HIS A 645 -8.13 -12.48 7.08
CA HIS A 645 -8.93 -12.79 5.90
C HIS A 645 -8.19 -12.43 4.60
N ARG A 646 -7.52 -11.26 4.57
CA ARG A 646 -6.77 -10.81 3.40
C ARG A 646 -5.51 -11.67 3.17
N MET A 647 -4.77 -12.00 4.22
CA MET A 647 -3.62 -12.93 4.14
C MET A 647 -4.03 -14.26 3.50
N LEU A 648 -5.15 -14.86 3.93
CA LEU A 648 -5.66 -16.11 3.36
C LEU A 648 -6.03 -15.96 1.87
N ALA A 649 -6.55 -14.80 1.45
CA ALA A 649 -6.88 -14.54 0.05
C ALA A 649 -5.62 -14.40 -0.81
N ILE A 650 -4.56 -13.75 -0.29
CA ILE A 650 -3.26 -13.65 -0.95
C ILE A 650 -2.62 -15.03 -1.13
N GLU A 651 -2.67 -15.86 -0.08
CA GLU A 651 -2.18 -17.24 -0.15
C GLU A 651 -2.94 -18.08 -1.18
N ARG A 652 -4.26 -17.91 -1.26
CA ARG A 652 -5.09 -18.55 -2.29
C ARG A 652 -4.68 -18.14 -3.69
N ASP A 653 -4.43 -16.86 -3.95
CA ASP A 653 -4.04 -16.39 -5.28
C ASP A 653 -2.66 -16.92 -5.70
N LYS A 654 -1.69 -16.96 -4.76
CA LYS A 654 -0.39 -17.60 -5.00
C LYS A 654 -0.57 -19.07 -5.38
N LEU A 655 -1.41 -19.81 -4.64
CA LEU A 655 -1.71 -21.21 -4.95
C LEU A 655 -2.42 -21.40 -6.30
N LEU A 656 -3.32 -20.49 -6.68
CA LEU A 656 -3.97 -20.55 -8.00
C LEU A 656 -2.99 -20.34 -9.15
N LEU A 657 -1.99 -19.48 -8.98
CA LEU A 657 -0.90 -19.32 -9.94
C LEU A 657 -0.02 -20.58 -10.03
N GLU A 658 0.28 -21.21 -8.90
CA GLU A 658 0.99 -22.49 -8.87
C GLU A 658 0.20 -23.59 -9.61
N ILE A 659 -1.10 -23.72 -9.35
CA ILE A 659 -1.97 -24.69 -10.05
C ILE A 659 -1.97 -24.44 -11.56
N ARG A 660 -2.05 -23.19 -11.99
CA ARG A 660 -2.04 -22.82 -13.43
C ARG A 660 -0.68 -23.04 -14.11
N SER A 661 0.38 -23.30 -13.35
CA SER A 661 1.69 -23.68 -13.91
C SER A 661 1.81 -25.19 -14.17
N LEU A 662 0.80 -25.98 -13.76
CA LEU A 662 0.76 -27.42 -13.97
C LEU A 662 0.22 -27.75 -15.38
N PRO A 663 0.72 -28.81 -16.04
CA PRO A 663 0.19 -29.27 -17.33
C PRO A 663 -1.30 -29.62 -17.21
N ASP A 664 -2.10 -29.25 -18.23
CA ASP A 664 -3.56 -29.45 -18.32
C ASP A 664 -4.41 -28.56 -17.38
N PHE A 665 -3.77 -27.76 -16.51
CA PHE A 665 -4.44 -26.85 -15.57
C PHE A 665 -4.18 -25.36 -15.89
N GLU A 666 -3.64 -25.02 -17.06
CA GLU A 666 -3.27 -23.65 -17.44
C GLU A 666 -4.46 -22.69 -17.41
N ARG A 667 -5.67 -23.22 -17.64
CA ARG A 667 -6.95 -22.48 -17.60
C ARG A 667 -7.78 -22.75 -16.35
N PHE A 668 -7.18 -23.30 -15.30
CA PHE A 668 -7.88 -23.58 -14.04
C PHE A 668 -8.54 -22.31 -13.47
N LEU A 669 -9.88 -22.36 -13.35
CA LEU A 669 -10.74 -21.23 -12.94
C LEU A 669 -10.60 -19.96 -13.81
N LEU A 670 -10.23 -20.10 -15.09
CA LEU A 670 -10.30 -19.03 -16.11
C LEU A 670 -11.53 -19.21 -17.02
N ARG A 671 -11.78 -18.23 -17.91
CA ARG A 671 -12.88 -18.29 -18.91
C ARG A 671 -12.84 -19.61 -19.67
N GLN A 672 -13.97 -20.34 -19.65
CA GLN A 672 -14.17 -21.55 -20.45
C GLN A 672 -14.60 -21.18 -21.87
N GLU A 673 -14.19 -22.00 -22.83
CA GLU A 673 -14.63 -21.88 -24.23
C GLU A 673 -16.01 -22.52 -24.41
N PHE A 674 -16.76 -22.04 -25.40
CA PHE A 674 -18.09 -22.58 -25.70
C PHE A 674 -18.09 -24.09 -25.94
N SER A 675 -17.01 -24.61 -26.54
CA SER A 675 -16.78 -26.04 -26.78
C SER A 675 -16.82 -26.90 -25.50
N GLN A 676 -16.41 -26.32 -24.36
CA GLN A 676 -16.45 -26.94 -23.04
C GLN A 676 -17.80 -26.69 -22.36
N LEU A 677 -18.35 -25.48 -22.51
CA LEU A 677 -19.63 -25.11 -21.90
C LEU A 677 -20.80 -25.94 -22.42
N ARG A 678 -20.84 -26.25 -23.72
CA ARG A 678 -21.92 -27.06 -24.31
C ARG A 678 -22.04 -28.46 -23.72
N ALA A 679 -20.94 -29.05 -23.24
CA ALA A 679 -20.97 -30.37 -22.60
C ALA A 679 -21.82 -30.36 -21.31
N SER A 680 -22.00 -29.18 -20.70
CA SER A 680 -22.87 -29.02 -19.53
C SER A 680 -24.37 -29.20 -19.86
N ALA A 681 -24.75 -29.16 -21.14
CA ALA A 681 -26.13 -29.37 -21.59
C ALA A 681 -26.48 -30.86 -21.83
N TYR A 682 -25.71 -31.81 -21.28
CA TYR A 682 -25.92 -33.25 -21.46
C TYR A 682 -27.30 -33.75 -20.97
N ALA A 683 -27.87 -33.08 -19.96
CA ALA A 683 -29.16 -33.44 -19.37
C ALA A 683 -30.36 -32.82 -20.12
N GLY A 684 -30.12 -31.92 -21.07
CA GLY A 684 -31.15 -31.21 -21.82
C GLY A 684 -30.79 -29.76 -22.16
N PRO A 685 -31.68 -29.05 -22.90
CA PRO A 685 -31.42 -27.69 -23.33
C PRO A 685 -31.21 -26.72 -22.16
N VAL A 686 -30.13 -25.94 -22.22
CA VAL A 686 -29.86 -24.85 -21.26
C VAL A 686 -30.26 -23.53 -21.92
N VAL A 687 -31.15 -22.78 -21.26
CA VAL A 687 -31.60 -21.47 -21.75
C VAL A 687 -31.02 -20.37 -20.87
N ILE A 688 -30.25 -19.48 -21.48
CA ILE A 688 -29.65 -18.31 -20.84
C ILE A 688 -30.42 -17.08 -21.29
N LEU A 689 -30.92 -16.29 -20.33
CA LEU A 689 -31.64 -15.04 -20.61
C LEU A 689 -30.72 -13.86 -20.37
N ASN A 690 -30.59 -12.99 -21.37
CA ASN A 690 -29.89 -11.71 -21.25
C ASN A 690 -30.87 -10.56 -21.37
N ALA A 691 -30.79 -9.61 -20.43
CA ALA A 691 -31.60 -8.39 -20.44
C ALA A 691 -30.69 -7.16 -20.32
N ALA A 692 -30.29 -6.62 -21.47
CA ALA A 692 -29.50 -5.40 -21.62
C ALA A 692 -30.41 -4.22 -22.00
N GLU A 693 -29.98 -2.99 -21.74
CA GLU A 693 -30.75 -1.79 -22.13
C GLU A 693 -30.92 -1.70 -23.65
N SER A 694 -29.89 -2.13 -24.38
CA SER A 694 -29.87 -2.18 -25.84
C SER A 694 -30.82 -3.24 -26.42
N ARG A 695 -30.89 -4.43 -25.82
CA ARG A 695 -31.70 -5.57 -26.29
C ARG A 695 -31.91 -6.66 -25.23
N CYS A 696 -32.97 -7.45 -25.40
CA CYS A 696 -33.26 -8.61 -24.57
C CYS A 696 -33.32 -9.88 -25.45
N ASP A 697 -32.70 -10.97 -24.97
CA ASP A 697 -32.46 -12.17 -25.77
C ASP A 697 -32.50 -13.44 -24.92
N ALA A 698 -32.85 -14.57 -25.55
CA ALA A 698 -32.63 -15.90 -25.02
C ALA A 698 -31.62 -16.66 -25.88
N LEU A 699 -30.68 -17.33 -25.24
CA LEU A 699 -29.63 -18.14 -25.86
C LEU A 699 -29.81 -19.59 -25.42
N ILE A 700 -29.97 -20.49 -26.38
CA ILE A 700 -30.20 -21.91 -26.11
C ILE A 700 -28.93 -22.67 -26.46
N VAL A 701 -28.42 -23.40 -25.48
CA VAL A 701 -27.24 -24.28 -25.60
C VAL A 701 -27.72 -25.74 -25.58
N LEU A 702 -27.24 -26.50 -26.56
CA LEU A 702 -27.52 -27.93 -26.72
C LEU A 702 -26.19 -28.68 -26.81
N GLU A 703 -26.11 -29.87 -26.22
CA GLU A 703 -24.86 -30.66 -26.18
C GLU A 703 -24.35 -31.01 -27.59
N ASN A 704 -25.24 -31.45 -28.46
CA ASN A 704 -24.90 -31.98 -29.79
C ASN A 704 -24.94 -30.93 -30.91
N VAL A 705 -24.93 -29.63 -30.56
CA VAL A 705 -24.98 -28.54 -31.54
C VAL A 705 -23.76 -27.65 -31.34
N ASP A 706 -23.01 -27.44 -32.44
CA ASP A 706 -21.76 -26.67 -32.44
C ASP A 706 -21.97 -25.14 -32.37
N HIS A 707 -23.23 -24.68 -32.35
CA HIS A 707 -23.60 -23.27 -32.33
C HIS A 707 -24.72 -23.00 -31.31
N VAL A 708 -24.84 -21.74 -30.91
CA VAL A 708 -25.91 -21.28 -30.00
C VAL A 708 -27.16 -20.92 -30.80
N ILE A 709 -28.33 -21.42 -30.38
CA ILE A 709 -29.60 -20.97 -30.97
C ILE A 709 -30.00 -19.65 -30.28
N HIS A 710 -29.96 -18.56 -31.03
CA HIS A 710 -30.30 -17.23 -30.56
C HIS A 710 -31.77 -16.89 -30.84
N VAL A 711 -32.50 -16.49 -29.80
CA VAL A 711 -33.91 -16.11 -29.85
C VAL A 711 -34.07 -14.66 -29.35
N PRO A 712 -34.24 -13.68 -30.25
CA PRO A 712 -34.51 -12.29 -29.87
C PRO A 712 -35.84 -12.15 -29.12
N LEU A 713 -35.87 -11.34 -28.06
CA LEU A 713 -37.07 -11.08 -27.24
C LEU A 713 -37.52 -9.61 -27.34
N PRO A 714 -37.95 -9.12 -28.52
CA PRO A 714 -38.24 -7.70 -28.76
C PRO A 714 -39.43 -7.15 -27.97
N GLN A 715 -40.29 -8.03 -27.44
CA GLN A 715 -41.45 -7.64 -26.61
C GLN A 715 -41.09 -7.52 -25.12
N PHE A 716 -39.83 -7.76 -24.76
CA PHE A 716 -39.34 -7.73 -23.40
C PHE A 716 -38.26 -6.65 -23.26
N THR A 717 -38.27 -5.92 -22.14
CA THR A 717 -37.36 -4.81 -21.85
C THR A 717 -36.85 -4.89 -20.41
N VAL A 718 -35.71 -4.27 -20.13
CA VAL A 718 -35.18 -4.18 -18.76
C VAL A 718 -36.18 -3.53 -17.80
N LYS A 719 -36.91 -2.49 -18.25
CA LYS A 719 -37.96 -1.85 -17.45
C LYS A 719 -39.07 -2.82 -17.06
N GLN A 720 -39.51 -3.67 -17.99
CA GLN A 720 -40.49 -4.72 -17.69
C GLN A 720 -39.92 -5.77 -16.74
N CYS A 721 -38.65 -6.17 -16.91
CA CYS A 721 -37.96 -7.08 -16.00
C CYS A 721 -37.95 -6.56 -14.56
N VAL A 722 -37.53 -5.31 -14.35
CA VAL A 722 -37.51 -4.67 -13.02
C VAL A 722 -38.93 -4.53 -12.45
N GLY A 723 -39.92 -4.17 -13.28
CA GLY A 723 -41.33 -4.12 -12.87
C GLY A 723 -41.85 -5.47 -12.37
N LEU A 724 -41.57 -6.55 -13.12
CA LEU A 724 -41.95 -7.91 -12.74
C LEU A 724 -41.23 -8.37 -11.47
N GLN A 725 -39.94 -8.04 -11.32
CA GLN A 725 -39.19 -8.36 -10.11
C GLN A 725 -39.79 -7.69 -8.87
N ASN A 726 -40.17 -6.41 -8.98
CA ASN A 726 -40.79 -5.67 -7.87
C ASN A 726 -42.16 -6.23 -7.50
N LEU A 727 -42.98 -6.59 -8.50
CA LEU A 727 -44.26 -7.27 -8.27
C LEU A 727 -44.08 -8.61 -7.57
N MET A 728 -43.10 -9.42 -8.01
CA MET A 728 -42.78 -10.71 -7.38
C MET A 728 -42.28 -10.55 -5.94
N LYS A 729 -41.39 -9.59 -5.68
CA LYS A 729 -40.90 -9.28 -4.33
C LYS A 729 -42.04 -8.83 -3.40
N ALA A 730 -42.92 -7.95 -3.89
CA ALA A 730 -44.11 -7.52 -3.14
C ALA A 730 -44.98 -8.74 -2.81
N PHE A 731 -45.30 -9.57 -3.79
CA PHE A 731 -46.09 -10.78 -3.60
C PHE A 731 -45.49 -11.75 -2.56
N LEU A 732 -44.17 -12.01 -2.62
CA LEU A 732 -43.45 -12.90 -1.69
C LEU A 732 -43.41 -12.37 -0.25
N ARG A 733 -43.27 -11.04 -0.06
CA ARG A 733 -43.29 -10.40 1.27
C ARG A 733 -44.61 -10.64 2.00
N HIS A 734 -45.72 -10.64 1.27
CA HIS A 734 -47.05 -10.75 1.85
C HIS A 734 -47.55 -12.18 2.02
N THR A 735 -47.12 -13.10 1.16
CA THR A 735 -47.43 -14.54 1.31
C THR A 735 -46.67 -15.21 2.46
N ARG A 736 -45.81 -14.47 3.18
CA ARG A 736 -44.95 -14.95 4.30
C ARG A 736 -44.02 -16.11 3.94
N ILE A 737 -43.73 -16.31 2.66
CA ILE A 737 -42.83 -17.37 2.18
C ILE A 737 -41.35 -16.98 2.39
N VAL A 738 -41.05 -15.68 2.57
CA VAL A 738 -39.69 -15.17 2.86
C VAL A 738 -39.74 -14.26 4.09
N ARG A 739 -38.93 -14.57 5.13
CA ARG A 739 -38.59 -13.62 6.21
C ARG A 739 -37.47 -12.71 5.69
N SER A 740 -37.65 -11.40 5.70
CA SER A 740 -36.61 -10.42 5.33
C SER A 740 -36.74 -9.18 6.23
N ASP A 741 -35.61 -8.76 6.80
CA ASP A 741 -35.47 -7.73 7.85
C ASP A 741 -35.36 -6.27 7.36
N GLU A 742 -35.64 -5.96 6.09
CA GLU A 742 -35.51 -4.59 5.57
C GLU A 742 -36.87 -3.88 5.49
N ARG A 743 -37.06 -2.92 6.40
CA ARG A 743 -38.14 -1.93 6.35
C ARG A 743 -37.77 -0.84 5.35
N ASP A 744 -38.23 -0.97 4.12
CA ASP A 744 -38.30 0.17 3.20
C ASP A 744 -39.73 0.40 2.72
N GLY A 745 -40.23 1.59 2.99
CA GLY A 745 -41.63 1.95 2.97
C GLY A 745 -42.11 2.44 1.62
N GLN A 746 -42.72 1.56 0.83
CA GLN A 746 -43.74 1.93 -0.15
C GLN A 746 -44.85 0.87 -0.18
N SER A 747 -46.03 1.26 0.31
CA SER A 747 -47.23 0.43 0.32
C SER A 747 -47.94 0.51 -1.03
N VAL A 748 -47.78 -0.52 -1.86
CA VAL A 748 -48.62 -0.71 -3.07
C VAL A 748 -50.01 -1.22 -2.61
N PRO A 749 -51.13 -0.64 -3.09
CA PRO A 749 -52.49 -1.12 -2.75
C PRO A 749 -52.71 -2.57 -3.16
N TRP A 750 -53.41 -3.35 -2.32
CA TRP A 750 -53.30 -4.81 -2.25
C TRP A 750 -54.36 -5.63 -3.01
N ASP A 751 -55.26 -4.98 -3.75
CA ASP A 751 -56.42 -5.68 -4.31
C ASP A 751 -56.18 -6.30 -5.73
N ASP A 752 -55.03 -6.06 -6.38
CA ASP A 752 -54.80 -6.43 -7.79
C ASP A 752 -53.55 -7.30 -8.10
N ILE A 753 -52.76 -7.72 -7.10
CA ILE A 753 -51.53 -8.50 -7.34
C ILE A 753 -51.80 -10.01 -7.25
N SER A 754 -52.07 -10.64 -8.39
CA SER A 754 -52.22 -12.10 -8.52
C SER A 754 -50.96 -12.74 -9.15
N TRP A 755 -50.83 -14.07 -9.06
CA TRP A 755 -49.79 -14.82 -9.79
C TRP A 755 -49.82 -14.52 -11.30
N GLU A 756 -51.00 -14.24 -11.84
CA GLU A 756 -51.20 -13.93 -13.26
C GLU A 756 -50.52 -12.61 -13.65
N SER A 757 -50.47 -11.64 -12.72
CA SER A 757 -49.90 -10.31 -12.93
C SER A 757 -48.42 -10.32 -13.32
N PHE A 758 -47.68 -11.37 -12.98
CA PHE A 758 -46.28 -11.55 -13.38
C PHE A 758 -46.00 -12.80 -14.22
N LEU A 759 -46.75 -13.90 -14.06
CA LEU A 759 -46.57 -15.10 -14.88
C LEU A 759 -47.05 -14.93 -16.32
N SER A 760 -48.13 -14.18 -16.56
CA SER A 760 -48.68 -13.97 -17.91
C SER A 760 -47.72 -13.20 -18.83
N PRO A 761 -47.09 -12.08 -18.39
CA PRO A 761 -46.03 -11.42 -19.15
C PRO A 761 -44.80 -12.31 -19.38
N LEU A 762 -44.32 -13.04 -18.36
CA LEU A 762 -43.17 -13.94 -18.50
C LEU A 762 -43.44 -15.04 -19.53
N TRP A 763 -44.65 -15.63 -19.52
CA TRP A 763 -45.04 -16.64 -20.48
C TRP A 763 -45.04 -16.10 -21.92
N LYS A 764 -45.71 -14.98 -22.15
CA LYS A 764 -45.89 -14.39 -23.48
C LYS A 764 -44.58 -13.87 -24.06
N CYS A 765 -43.78 -13.20 -23.25
CA CYS A 765 -42.60 -12.46 -23.71
C CYS A 765 -41.31 -13.29 -23.69
N ILE A 766 -41.23 -14.37 -22.89
CA ILE A 766 -40.00 -15.15 -22.72
C ILE A 766 -40.25 -16.64 -23.00
N VAL A 767 -41.12 -17.28 -22.22
CA VAL A 767 -41.21 -18.76 -22.22
C VAL A 767 -41.72 -19.29 -23.55
N LYS A 768 -42.80 -18.72 -24.09
CA LYS A 768 -43.38 -19.15 -25.35
C LYS A 768 -42.39 -19.01 -26.53
N PRO A 769 -41.73 -17.85 -26.76
CA PRO A 769 -40.70 -17.73 -27.80
C PRO A 769 -39.58 -18.79 -27.69
N VAL A 770 -39.13 -19.09 -26.48
CA VAL A 770 -38.09 -20.09 -26.23
C VAL A 770 -38.58 -21.51 -26.56
N LEU A 771 -39.79 -21.88 -26.13
CA LEU A 771 -40.36 -23.20 -26.40
C LEU A 771 -40.66 -23.40 -27.90
N ASP A 772 -41.14 -22.35 -28.57
CA ASP A 772 -41.37 -22.35 -30.01
C ASP A 772 -40.05 -22.59 -30.76
N ALA A 773 -38.95 -21.95 -30.31
CA ALA A 773 -37.61 -22.15 -30.89
C ALA A 773 -37.02 -23.56 -30.63
N LEU A 774 -37.34 -24.18 -29.48
CA LEU A 774 -36.97 -25.57 -29.18
C LEU A 774 -37.79 -26.60 -29.95
N ALA A 775 -38.81 -26.17 -30.72
CA ALA A 775 -39.72 -27.04 -31.46
C ALA A 775 -40.38 -28.12 -30.59
N PHE A 776 -40.63 -27.82 -29.30
CA PHE A 776 -41.45 -28.67 -28.45
C PHE A 776 -42.90 -28.60 -28.92
N SER A 777 -43.25 -29.44 -29.89
CA SER A 777 -44.63 -29.59 -30.33
C SER A 777 -45.50 -29.96 -29.14
N VAL A 778 -46.55 -29.17 -28.88
CA VAL A 778 -47.65 -29.57 -28.00
C VAL A 778 -48.20 -30.86 -28.61
N ARG A 779 -47.83 -32.02 -28.08
CA ARG A 779 -48.60 -33.24 -28.33
C ARG A 779 -50.00 -32.90 -27.85
N HIS A 780 -50.93 -32.80 -28.79
CA HIS A 780 -52.36 -32.73 -28.50
C HIS A 780 -52.63 -33.76 -27.40
N VAL A 781 -52.91 -33.28 -26.19
CA VAL A 781 -53.52 -34.11 -25.16
C VAL A 781 -54.87 -34.48 -25.78
N VAL A 782 -54.92 -35.67 -26.36
CA VAL A 782 -56.18 -36.30 -26.75
C VAL A 782 -57.01 -36.28 -25.48
N SER A 783 -58.13 -35.56 -25.56
CA SER A 783 -59.14 -35.44 -24.53
C SER A 783 -59.52 -36.84 -24.02
N LEU A 784 -58.92 -37.25 -22.91
CA LEU A 784 -59.51 -38.26 -22.05
C LEU A 784 -60.61 -37.54 -21.28
N GLU A 785 -61.84 -37.84 -21.67
CA GLU A 785 -63.07 -37.37 -21.03
C GLU A 785 -62.95 -37.49 -19.51
N PHE A 786 -63.04 -36.34 -18.84
CA PHE A 786 -63.30 -36.28 -17.41
C PHE A 786 -64.66 -36.91 -17.13
N THR A 787 -64.67 -38.10 -16.54
CA THR A 787 -65.82 -38.58 -15.77
C THR A 787 -65.42 -38.64 -14.29
N SER A 788 -65.97 -37.67 -13.54
CA SER A 788 -66.34 -37.73 -12.11
C SER A 788 -65.37 -38.36 -11.09
N ASN A 789 -64.71 -37.46 -10.34
CA ASN A 789 -64.19 -37.56 -8.96
C ASN A 789 -65.09 -38.38 -7.97
N PRO A 790 -64.64 -38.80 -6.75
CA PRO A 790 -63.50 -38.27 -5.96
C PRO A 790 -62.67 -39.28 -5.12
N LEU A 791 -61.68 -38.73 -4.39
CA LEU A 791 -60.95 -39.27 -3.21
C LEU A 791 -59.73 -40.17 -3.46
N ILE A 792 -58.56 -39.70 -3.01
CA ILE A 792 -57.59 -40.31 -2.07
C ILE A 792 -56.48 -39.26 -1.88
N CYS A 793 -56.53 -38.45 -0.81
CA CYS A 793 -55.94 -38.68 0.51
C CYS A 793 -54.39 -38.73 0.51
N VAL A 794 -53.82 -37.65 1.02
CA VAL A 794 -52.43 -37.49 1.50
C VAL A 794 -52.19 -38.45 2.66
N GLN A 795 -51.05 -39.17 2.69
CA GLN A 795 -50.21 -39.29 3.89
C GLN A 795 -48.85 -39.95 3.64
N ASP A 796 -47.83 -39.31 4.23
CA ASP A 796 -46.45 -39.73 4.43
C ASP A 796 -46.28 -41.12 5.06
N ALA A 797 -45.11 -41.75 4.83
CA ALA A 797 -44.09 -41.98 5.87
C ALA A 797 -43.07 -43.08 5.49
N ARG A 798 -41.88 -42.67 5.01
CA ARG A 798 -40.54 -42.89 5.61
C ARG A 798 -39.44 -42.67 4.59
#